data_AF-A0A1V8UN71-F1
#
_entry.id   AF-A0A1V8UN71-F1
#
_cell.length_a   1.000
_cell.length_b   1.000
_cell.length_c   1.000
_cell.angle_alpha   90.00
_cell.angle_beta   90.00
_cell.angle_gamma   90.00
#
_symmetry.space_group_name_H-M   'P 1'
#
loop_
_entity.id
_entity.type
_entity.pdbx_description
1 polymer ?
#
loop_
_entity_poly.entity_id
_entity_poly.type
_entity_poly.pdbx_seq_one_letter_code
_entity_poly.pdbx_strand_id
1 'polypeptide(L)'
;MKTLILASSLWAAYATAQIYNTQNSITATAGTANLSQPADTLGNYYNYWKLLDNGTTWDLTRADRMPVTSPKIIPMLGSKKKAIIEPSRTAFITVDMQNFFLHPKLSPAAVKGRNAVQPTLNIMKAFRENHMKVLWVNWGIDNFDLVTLPPSFLDGFSTNHQMNTSFCTEMGPLTEDNGTIVDVGKKLCRGSWNAQPWGALYPSMVEGLASGTDLYFNKNRLSGLWGAQTPLGLYLQESEITTLFIGGVNSDQCVWGTLIDAYFKGFDVVYVEDCAATTSPWYAEQMVRYNADGNGFLANSTEIRMNQIQVIGTHNSYHREISLPERAIFEKYVPSPENYYYSQATFENQLSHQSVRSLEIDLHSDTVGGLYAQPLIWKLSNLKNATIPFHDANMTKPGIKVFHITDLDTNAICHTFTECLWQLKGWSDAHPRHLPILIDLELKTDAAACGAGGVCADEAKNWTLPRLLNVDAEIRAVLPKSQVIIPDDIRQGNLTLEQSVLQHGWLTLGQARGKFMFYFDNEPDVTNPSSPRNLYRSDGHESLQGRTVFTNSLEGDADAAFIKYNSPTNTTDIQRLVRKGYILRTRADEPIVTVLNHDTTMRELAFASSAQIVSTDYPVYGMSSRWDWDYAVQLPNAAVGRCNPVSTPEWCNDAWIK
;
A
#
# COMPACT_ATOMS: atom_id res chain seq x y z
N MET A 1 38.18 59.36 58.73
CA MET A 1 39.08 58.18 58.79
C MET A 1 38.34 57.06 59.51
N LYS A 2 38.33 55.85 58.92
CA LYS A 2 37.96 54.53 59.47
C LYS A 2 36.47 54.15 59.59
N THR A 3 35.97 53.64 58.47
CA THR A 3 35.28 52.36 58.22
C THR A 3 35.41 51.27 59.30
N LEU A 4 34.31 50.59 59.68
CA LEU A 4 33.99 49.17 59.37
C LEU A 4 32.63 48.73 59.99
N ILE A 5 31.63 48.46 59.15
CA ILE A 5 31.01 47.15 58.84
C ILE A 5 30.25 46.48 60.01
N LEU A 6 28.92 46.49 59.91
CA LEU A 6 28.01 45.54 60.55
C LEU A 6 27.09 44.97 59.47
N ALA A 7 27.17 43.67 59.25
CA ALA A 7 26.29 42.92 58.38
C ALA A 7 24.90 42.84 59.03
N SER A 8 23.85 43.26 58.30
CA SER A 8 22.47 42.97 58.65
C SER A 8 21.78 42.28 57.48
N SER A 9 21.50 40.99 57.67
CA SER A 9 20.64 40.18 56.82
C SER A 9 19.20 40.72 56.85
N LEU A 10 18.78 41.37 55.77
CA LEU A 10 17.36 41.68 55.52
C LEU A 10 16.77 40.58 54.65
N TRP A 11 15.89 39.78 55.26
CA TRP A 11 15.02 38.85 54.57
C TRP A 11 14.06 39.62 53.68
N ALA A 12 14.21 39.48 52.36
CA ALA A 12 13.19 39.89 51.40
C ALA A 12 12.09 38.82 51.40
N ALA A 13 10.89 39.20 51.83
CA ALA A 13 9.70 38.38 51.71
C ALA A 13 9.36 38.21 50.22
N TYR A 14 9.62 37.02 49.67
CA TYR A 14 9.02 36.60 48.41
C TYR A 14 7.54 36.31 48.67
N ALA A 15 6.66 37.22 48.25
CA ALA A 15 5.26 36.91 48.07
C ALA A 15 5.15 35.94 46.87
N THR A 16 5.22 34.64 47.15
CA THR A 16 4.76 33.64 46.18
C THR A 16 3.26 33.78 46.05
N ALA A 17 2.80 34.34 44.93
CA ALA A 17 1.42 34.20 44.50
C ALA A 17 1.16 32.71 44.26
N GLN A 18 0.71 32.01 45.30
CA GLN A 18 0.18 30.67 45.18
C GLN A 18 -1.09 30.77 44.34
N ILE A 19 -1.01 30.30 43.09
CA ILE A 19 -2.19 29.96 42.31
C ILE A 19 -3.00 28.99 43.18
N TYR A 20 -4.26 29.32 43.41
CA TYR A 20 -5.20 28.53 44.22
C TYR A 20 -5.07 27.04 43.90
N ASN A 21 -5.09 26.23 44.95
CA ASN A 21 -5.17 24.77 44.90
C ASN A 21 -6.30 24.31 43.96
N THR A 22 -5.97 24.03 42.69
CA THR A 22 -6.89 23.53 41.66
C THR A 22 -7.16 22.03 41.79
N GLN A 23 -6.45 21.30 42.66
CA GLN A 23 -6.69 19.87 42.82
C GLN A 23 -8.09 19.57 43.35
N ASN A 24 -8.57 20.32 44.35
CA ASN A 24 -9.86 20.02 44.99
C ASN A 24 -11.09 20.54 44.21
N SER A 25 -10.94 21.55 43.35
CA SER A 25 -12.03 22.02 42.49
C SER A 25 -12.20 21.17 41.23
N ILE A 26 -11.14 20.51 40.75
CA ILE A 26 -11.22 19.56 39.64
C ILE A 26 -11.86 18.24 40.09
N THR A 27 -11.62 17.77 41.32
CA THR A 27 -12.21 16.51 41.81
C THR A 27 -13.75 16.56 41.91
N ALA A 28 -14.33 17.75 42.13
CA ALA A 28 -15.78 17.91 42.25
C ALA A 28 -16.53 17.95 40.90
N THR A 29 -15.83 18.14 39.78
CA THR A 29 -16.44 18.31 38.44
C THR A 29 -15.90 17.33 37.39
N ALA A 30 -14.70 16.79 37.56
CA ALA A 30 -14.03 15.95 36.54
C ALA A 30 -14.32 14.44 36.68
N GLY A 31 -14.99 14.01 37.75
CA GLY A 31 -15.04 12.60 38.12
C GLY A 31 -13.64 12.11 38.54
N THR A 32 -13.57 11.26 39.55
CA THR A 32 -12.33 10.56 39.86
C THR A 32 -11.89 9.78 38.62
N ALA A 33 -10.65 9.96 38.16
CA ALA A 33 -9.96 8.98 37.32
C ALA A 33 -9.86 7.70 38.16
N ASN A 34 -10.96 6.94 38.19
CA ASN A 34 -11.14 5.87 39.13
C ASN A 34 -10.23 4.74 38.66
N LEU A 35 -9.27 4.34 39.50
CA LEU A 35 -8.43 3.14 39.32
C LEU A 35 -9.26 1.84 39.34
N SER A 36 -10.60 1.94 39.38
CA SER A 36 -11.58 0.87 39.21
C SER A 36 -12.19 0.80 37.81
N GLN A 37 -11.70 1.60 36.84
CA GLN A 37 -12.09 1.49 35.43
C GLN A 37 -11.68 0.12 34.87
N PRO A 38 -12.50 -0.49 33.98
CA PRO A 38 -12.12 -1.71 33.27
C PRO A 38 -10.74 -1.57 32.60
N ALA A 39 -9.93 -2.63 32.62
CA ALA A 39 -8.55 -2.59 32.12
C ALA A 39 -8.43 -2.24 30.61
N ASP A 40 -9.54 -2.34 29.88
CA ASP A 40 -9.66 -2.01 28.46
C ASP A 40 -10.07 -0.55 28.20
N THR A 41 -10.29 0.27 29.22
CA THR A 41 -10.72 1.67 29.07
C THR A 41 -9.59 2.65 29.41
N LEU A 42 -9.21 3.47 28.44
CA LEU A 42 -8.16 4.48 28.56
C LEU A 42 -8.77 5.88 28.60
N GLY A 43 -8.76 6.51 29.78
CA GLY A 43 -9.27 7.88 29.97
C GLY A 43 -10.12 8.05 31.21
N ASN A 44 -11.01 9.04 31.18
CA ASN A 44 -12.00 9.30 32.25
C ASN A 44 -13.43 9.22 31.70
N TYR A 45 -14.42 9.36 32.59
CA TYR A 45 -15.83 9.26 32.21
C TYR A 45 -16.22 10.15 31.02
N TYR A 46 -15.63 11.34 30.90
CA TYR A 46 -15.94 12.27 29.82
C TYR A 46 -15.13 12.01 28.55
N ASN A 47 -13.87 11.62 28.67
CA ASN A 47 -12.99 11.44 27.55
C ASN A 47 -12.20 10.14 27.68
N TYR A 48 -12.55 9.14 26.86
CA TYR A 48 -11.93 7.84 26.89
C TYR A 48 -11.99 7.14 25.54
N TRP A 49 -11.09 6.16 25.37
CA TRP A 49 -11.15 5.13 24.35
C TRP A 49 -11.37 3.77 25.02
N LYS A 50 -12.07 2.87 24.33
CA LYS A 50 -12.14 1.46 24.72
C LYS A 50 -11.33 0.60 23.75
N LEU A 51 -10.59 -0.35 24.29
CA LEU A 51 -9.78 -1.27 23.52
C LEU A 51 -10.51 -2.60 23.40
N LEU A 52 -11.04 -2.86 22.21
CA LEU A 52 -11.81 -4.07 21.89
C LEU A 52 -10.91 -5.11 21.20
N ASP A 53 -11.50 -6.28 20.91
CA ASP A 53 -10.88 -7.33 20.10
C ASP A 53 -9.47 -7.69 20.56
N ASN A 54 -9.30 -7.88 21.87
CA ASN A 54 -8.03 -8.25 22.51
C ASN A 54 -6.86 -7.31 22.17
N GLY A 55 -7.11 -5.99 22.08
CA GLY A 55 -6.05 -5.02 21.85
C GLY A 55 -5.95 -4.45 20.44
N THR A 56 -6.85 -4.83 19.53
CA THR A 56 -6.66 -4.57 18.09
C THR A 56 -7.58 -3.50 17.51
N THR A 57 -8.68 -3.18 18.20
CA THR A 57 -9.68 -2.20 17.74
C THR A 57 -9.89 -1.11 18.79
N TRP A 58 -9.76 0.15 18.39
CA TRP A 58 -9.93 1.31 19.27
C TRP A 58 -11.31 1.92 19.09
N ASP A 59 -12.19 1.80 20.08
CA ASP A 59 -13.51 2.42 20.08
C ASP A 59 -13.44 3.85 20.64
N LEU A 60 -13.71 4.82 19.76
CA LEU A 60 -13.68 6.26 20.04
C LEU A 60 -15.09 6.82 20.28
N THR A 61 -16.14 5.98 20.17
CA THR A 61 -17.53 6.44 20.14
C THR A 61 -18.04 6.96 21.49
N ARG A 62 -17.41 6.55 22.60
CA ARG A 62 -17.82 6.84 23.99
C ARG A 62 -19.27 6.40 24.25
N ALA A 63 -19.60 5.19 23.82
CA ALA A 63 -20.96 4.63 23.83
C ALA A 63 -21.64 4.57 25.22
N ASP A 64 -20.90 4.63 26.32
CA ASP A 64 -21.50 4.60 27.67
C ASP A 64 -22.18 5.91 28.04
N ARG A 65 -21.89 7.01 27.33
CA ARG A 65 -22.39 8.36 27.66
C ARG A 65 -23.07 9.10 26.52
N MET A 66 -22.77 8.72 25.27
CA MET A 66 -23.32 9.40 24.09
C MET A 66 -23.95 8.35 23.16
N PRO A 67 -25.10 8.66 22.53
CA PRO A 67 -25.74 7.75 21.59
C PRO A 67 -24.79 7.36 20.46
N VAL A 68 -24.80 6.08 20.09
CA VAL A 68 -24.10 5.53 18.93
C VAL A 68 -25.16 5.00 17.99
N THR A 69 -25.23 5.59 16.80
CA THR A 69 -26.35 5.37 15.87
C THR A 69 -25.92 4.62 14.62
N SER A 70 -24.76 5.00 14.07
CA SER A 70 -24.28 4.49 12.79
C SER A 70 -22.75 4.34 12.79
N PRO A 71 -22.19 3.62 13.78
CA PRO A 71 -20.75 3.58 13.97
C PRO A 71 -20.04 3.08 12.71
N LYS A 72 -18.89 3.67 12.39
CA LYS A 72 -18.06 3.28 11.25
C LYS A 72 -16.74 2.72 11.75
N ILE A 73 -16.32 1.62 11.17
CA ILE A 73 -15.00 1.03 11.39
C ILE A 73 -14.08 1.60 10.31
N ILE A 74 -13.01 2.27 10.75
CA ILE A 74 -12.04 2.93 9.89
C ILE A 74 -10.70 2.17 9.97
N PRO A 75 -10.16 1.68 8.84
CA PRO A 75 -8.79 1.17 8.80
C PRO A 75 -7.80 2.32 9.00
N MET A 76 -6.76 2.07 9.78
CA MET A 76 -5.75 3.06 10.14
C MET A 76 -4.35 2.57 9.75
N LEU A 77 -3.48 3.49 9.33
CA LEU A 77 -2.14 3.19 8.80
C LEU A 77 -1.10 2.94 9.91
N GLY A 78 -1.25 3.63 11.04
CA GLY A 78 -0.24 3.74 12.10
C GLY A 78 -0.13 2.51 13.01
N SER A 79 0.45 2.70 14.19
CA SER A 79 0.55 1.71 15.28
C SER A 79 -0.82 1.15 15.68
N LYS A 80 -1.87 1.98 15.64
CA LYS A 80 -3.26 1.63 15.90
C LYS A 80 -3.93 1.33 14.58
N LYS A 81 -4.29 0.06 14.32
CA LYS A 81 -4.70 -0.42 12.97
C LYS A 81 -6.16 -0.23 12.62
N LYS A 82 -7.03 0.01 13.60
CA LYS A 82 -8.47 0.11 13.40
C LYS A 82 -9.10 0.98 14.47
N ALA A 83 -10.03 1.84 14.09
CA ALA A 83 -10.83 2.61 15.02
C ALA A 83 -12.33 2.54 14.70
N ILE A 84 -13.18 2.65 15.73
CA ILE A 84 -14.62 2.82 15.59
C ILE A 84 -14.95 4.28 15.89
N ILE A 85 -15.61 4.95 14.95
CA ILE A 85 -16.06 6.34 15.06
C ILE A 85 -17.58 6.42 15.00
N GLU A 86 -18.14 7.47 15.61
CA GLU A 86 -19.56 7.82 15.46
C GLU A 86 -19.67 9.02 14.50
N PRO A 87 -20.32 8.85 13.33
CA PRO A 87 -20.42 9.91 12.32
C PRO A 87 -20.97 11.24 12.84
N SER A 88 -22.00 11.21 13.68
CA SER A 88 -22.61 12.43 14.23
C SER A 88 -21.66 13.30 15.07
N ARG A 89 -20.53 12.74 15.53
CA ARG A 89 -19.49 13.42 16.33
C ARG A 89 -18.12 13.44 15.64
N THR A 90 -18.11 13.26 14.33
CA THR A 90 -16.88 13.24 13.53
C THR A 90 -16.89 14.35 12.49
N ALA A 91 -15.74 15.01 12.31
CA ALA A 91 -15.58 16.04 11.28
C ALA A 91 -14.23 15.94 10.57
N PHE A 92 -14.21 16.37 9.30
CA PHE A 92 -12.99 16.55 8.52
C PHE A 92 -12.63 18.03 8.45
N ILE A 93 -11.42 18.37 8.87
CA ILE A 93 -10.85 19.72 8.81
C ILE A 93 -9.88 19.78 7.62
N THR A 94 -10.16 20.70 6.69
CA THR A 94 -9.22 21.06 5.62
C THR A 94 -8.58 22.40 5.93
N VAL A 95 -7.25 22.42 6.00
CA VAL A 95 -6.47 23.59 6.44
C VAL A 95 -5.81 24.29 5.24
N ASP A 96 -6.08 25.58 5.09
CA ASP A 96 -5.40 26.53 4.18
C ASP A 96 -5.16 26.07 2.73
N MET A 97 -6.03 25.23 2.17
CA MET A 97 -5.94 24.80 0.76
C MET A 97 -6.37 25.92 -0.21
N GLN A 98 -5.81 27.12 -0.02
CA GLN A 98 -6.18 28.39 -0.64
C GLN A 98 -5.30 28.71 -1.86
N ASN A 99 -5.79 29.59 -2.74
CA ASN A 99 -5.09 30.07 -3.93
C ASN A 99 -3.68 30.56 -3.62
N PHE A 100 -3.47 31.29 -2.52
CA PHE A 100 -2.15 31.75 -2.10
C PHE A 100 -1.11 30.61 -1.99
N PHE A 101 -1.50 29.48 -1.40
CA PHE A 101 -0.61 28.35 -1.14
C PHE A 101 -0.50 27.35 -2.29
N LEU A 102 -1.52 27.24 -3.14
CA LEU A 102 -1.60 26.19 -4.15
C LEU A 102 -1.49 26.68 -5.59
N HIS A 103 -1.84 27.94 -5.86
CA HIS A 103 -1.86 28.46 -7.22
C HIS A 103 -0.46 28.38 -7.87
N PRO A 104 -0.30 27.78 -9.07
CA PRO A 104 1.02 27.55 -9.67
C PRO A 104 1.88 28.80 -9.81
N LYS A 105 1.27 29.96 -10.05
CA LYS A 105 1.99 31.24 -10.19
C LYS A 105 2.30 31.95 -8.86
N LEU A 106 1.56 31.66 -7.79
CA LEU A 106 1.82 32.22 -6.46
C LEU A 106 2.75 31.32 -5.64
N SER A 107 2.58 30.01 -5.78
CA SER A 107 3.34 28.97 -5.08
C SER A 107 3.77 27.85 -6.04
N PRO A 108 4.78 28.10 -6.91
CA PRO A 108 5.22 27.13 -7.91
C PRO A 108 5.66 25.79 -7.30
N ALA A 109 6.34 25.83 -6.15
CA ALA A 109 6.86 24.65 -5.45
C ALA A 109 5.79 23.74 -4.81
N ALA A 110 4.53 24.20 -4.70
CA ALA A 110 3.45 23.47 -4.01
C ALA A 110 2.85 22.30 -4.82
N VAL A 111 3.67 21.54 -5.54
CA VAL A 111 3.25 20.40 -6.36
C VAL A 111 2.54 19.35 -5.50
N LYS A 112 3.13 18.99 -4.35
CA LYS A 112 2.50 18.03 -3.42
C LYS A 112 1.16 18.52 -2.88
N GLY A 113 1.05 19.82 -2.57
CA GLY A 113 -0.21 20.44 -2.13
C GLY A 113 -1.30 20.33 -3.17
N ARG A 114 -0.97 20.61 -4.45
CA ARG A 114 -1.92 20.41 -5.56
C ARG A 114 -2.32 18.95 -5.73
N ASN A 115 -1.40 17.99 -5.52
CA ASN A 115 -1.71 16.56 -5.58
C ASN A 115 -2.67 16.10 -4.46
N ALA A 116 -2.67 16.78 -3.30
CA ALA A 116 -3.56 16.46 -2.19
C ALA A 116 -5.02 16.93 -2.41
N VAL A 117 -5.30 17.71 -3.46
CA VAL A 117 -6.62 18.27 -3.73
C VAL A 117 -7.66 17.21 -4.05
N GLN A 118 -7.34 16.25 -4.92
CA GLN A 118 -8.29 15.20 -5.29
C GLN A 118 -8.60 14.24 -4.14
N PRO A 119 -7.60 13.73 -3.37
CA PRO A 119 -7.84 13.03 -2.11
C PRO A 119 -8.76 13.80 -1.15
N THR A 120 -8.51 15.10 -0.99
CA THR A 120 -9.32 15.99 -0.13
C THR A 120 -10.78 16.05 -0.60
N LEU A 121 -11.03 16.14 -1.91
CA LEU A 121 -12.39 16.11 -2.46
C LEU A 121 -13.08 14.74 -2.23
N ASN A 122 -12.34 13.64 -2.35
CA ASN A 122 -12.87 12.29 -2.15
C ASN A 122 -13.32 12.08 -0.69
N ILE A 123 -12.48 12.47 0.28
CA ILE A 123 -12.86 12.36 1.70
C ILE A 123 -14.02 13.29 2.05
N MET A 124 -14.07 14.52 1.50
CA MET A 124 -15.21 15.42 1.68
C MET A 124 -16.52 14.79 1.20
N LYS A 125 -16.52 14.17 0.01
CA LYS A 125 -17.68 13.45 -0.51
C LYS A 125 -18.12 12.34 0.44
N ALA A 126 -17.19 11.51 0.90
CA ALA A 126 -17.49 10.43 1.85
C ALA A 126 -18.04 10.95 3.18
N PHE A 127 -17.53 12.08 3.68
CA PHE A 127 -18.02 12.73 4.89
C PHE A 127 -19.45 13.22 4.73
N ARG A 128 -19.72 13.95 3.64
CA ARG A 128 -21.06 14.46 3.32
C ARG A 128 -22.09 13.33 3.16
N GLU A 129 -21.73 12.25 2.45
CA GLU A 129 -22.58 11.06 2.26
C GLU A 129 -22.91 10.31 3.55
N ASN A 130 -22.06 10.44 4.58
CA ASN A 130 -22.28 9.85 5.90
C ASN A 130 -22.76 10.87 6.94
N HIS A 131 -23.23 12.04 6.49
CA HIS A 131 -23.72 13.13 7.34
C HIS A 131 -22.70 13.64 8.37
N MET A 132 -21.40 13.43 8.11
CA MET A 132 -20.30 14.01 8.87
C MET A 132 -19.97 15.41 8.36
N LYS A 133 -19.44 16.28 9.21
CA LYS A 133 -19.17 17.67 8.85
C LYS A 133 -17.83 17.85 8.16
N VAL A 134 -17.79 18.73 7.16
CA VAL A 134 -16.55 19.25 6.57
C VAL A 134 -16.34 20.67 7.06
N LEU A 135 -15.17 20.96 7.61
CA LEU A 135 -14.83 22.24 8.22
C LEU A 135 -13.64 22.85 7.46
N TRP A 136 -13.92 23.97 6.79
CA TRP A 136 -12.91 24.75 6.08
C TRP A 136 -12.23 25.69 7.06
N VAL A 137 -10.92 25.55 7.24
CA VAL A 137 -10.16 26.31 8.24
C VAL A 137 -9.03 27.02 7.52
N ASN A 138 -9.30 28.26 7.13
CA ASN A 138 -8.48 29.00 6.19
C ASN A 138 -7.97 30.30 6.81
N TRP A 139 -6.80 30.78 6.36
CA TRP A 139 -6.40 32.15 6.65
C TRP A 139 -7.45 33.14 6.14
N GLY A 140 -7.85 34.08 7.00
CA GLY A 140 -8.79 35.12 6.62
C GLY A 140 -8.70 36.27 7.60
N ILE A 141 -7.53 36.92 7.56
CA ILE A 141 -7.15 38.02 8.46
C ILE A 141 -8.06 39.22 8.23
N ASP A 142 -8.43 39.89 9.32
CA ASP A 142 -9.01 41.23 9.29
C ASP A 142 -8.09 42.27 9.96
N ASN A 143 -8.53 43.53 9.95
CA ASN A 143 -7.74 44.63 10.51
C ASN A 143 -7.51 44.51 12.03
N PHE A 144 -8.40 43.83 12.76
CA PHE A 144 -8.24 43.62 14.19
C PHE A 144 -7.17 42.56 14.46
N ASP A 145 -7.15 41.48 13.67
CA ASP A 145 -6.15 40.42 13.77
C ASP A 145 -4.72 40.96 13.64
N LEU A 146 -4.49 41.91 12.73
CA LEU A 146 -3.18 42.55 12.50
C LEU A 146 -2.59 43.19 13.76
N VAL A 147 -3.44 43.66 14.68
CA VAL A 147 -3.00 44.29 15.94
C VAL A 147 -2.38 43.28 16.89
N THR A 148 -2.80 42.01 16.81
CA THR A 148 -2.41 40.97 17.77
C THR A 148 -1.43 39.96 17.20
N LEU A 149 -1.22 39.97 15.89
CA LEU A 149 -0.35 39.02 15.20
C LEU A 149 1.10 39.14 15.69
N PRO A 150 1.78 38.01 15.98
CA PRO A 150 3.19 38.03 16.35
C PRO A 150 4.07 38.65 15.24
N PRO A 151 5.11 39.42 15.59
CA PRO A 151 6.02 39.99 14.60
C PRO A 151 6.64 38.96 13.66
N SER A 152 6.94 37.75 14.13
CA SER A 152 7.50 36.68 13.30
C SER A 152 6.55 36.19 12.21
N PHE A 153 5.23 36.22 12.44
CA PHE A 153 4.24 35.93 11.40
C PHE A 153 4.12 37.07 10.41
N LEU A 154 4.07 38.31 10.90
CA LEU A 154 4.07 39.48 10.01
C LEU A 154 5.31 39.47 9.11
N ASP A 155 6.46 39.13 9.67
CA ASP A 155 7.73 39.03 8.95
C ASP A 155 7.75 37.88 7.92
N GLY A 156 7.35 36.68 8.33
CA GLY A 156 7.36 35.49 7.47
C GLY A 156 6.43 35.57 6.25
N PHE A 157 5.46 36.48 6.27
CA PHE A 157 4.58 36.77 5.13
C PHE A 157 4.86 38.12 4.46
N SER A 158 5.95 38.80 4.83
CA SER A 158 6.41 40.04 4.21
C SER A 158 7.47 39.80 3.12
N THR A 159 7.69 40.81 2.30
CA THR A 159 8.85 40.92 1.40
C THR A 159 9.86 41.87 2.03
N ASN A 160 11.13 41.46 2.08
CA ASN A 160 12.23 42.28 2.64
C ASN A 160 11.99 42.79 4.07
N HIS A 161 11.29 42.02 4.90
CA HIS A 161 10.98 42.37 6.30
C HIS A 161 10.16 43.67 6.45
N GLN A 162 9.28 43.98 5.48
CA GLN A 162 8.50 45.22 5.46
C GLN A 162 7.01 44.99 5.74
N MET A 163 6.47 45.67 6.76
CA MET A 163 5.07 45.54 7.18
C MET A 163 4.06 45.86 6.06
N ASN A 164 4.35 46.83 5.20
CA ASN A 164 3.50 47.23 4.06
C ASN A 164 3.47 46.21 2.90
N THR A 165 4.14 45.07 3.06
CA THR A 165 4.06 43.93 2.13
C THR A 165 3.59 42.64 2.81
N SER A 166 3.14 42.72 4.07
CA SER A 166 2.72 41.58 4.89
C SER A 166 1.24 41.20 4.65
N PHE A 167 0.60 40.57 5.62
CA PHE A 167 -0.84 40.29 5.61
C PHE A 167 -1.68 41.54 5.33
N CYS A 168 -2.79 41.35 4.63
CA CYS A 168 -3.76 42.39 4.28
C CYS A 168 -3.20 43.59 3.49
N THR A 169 -2.08 43.41 2.78
CA THR A 169 -1.55 44.37 1.80
C THR A 169 -1.87 43.93 0.37
N GLU A 170 -2.05 44.88 -0.55
CA GLU A 170 -2.37 44.58 -1.94
C GLU A 170 -1.28 43.76 -2.63
N MET A 171 -1.67 42.69 -3.32
CA MET A 171 -0.74 41.83 -4.08
C MET A 171 -0.63 42.24 -5.56
N GLY A 172 -1.54 43.09 -6.04
CA GLY A 172 -1.64 43.46 -7.45
C GLY A 172 -2.28 42.37 -8.32
N PRO A 173 -2.45 42.63 -9.62
CA PRO A 173 -3.07 41.68 -10.53
C PRO A 173 -2.12 40.52 -10.88
N LEU A 174 -2.71 39.38 -11.24
CA LEU A 174 -2.01 38.21 -11.75
C LEU A 174 -2.54 37.84 -13.13
N THR A 175 -1.65 37.68 -14.10
CA THR A 175 -2.03 37.27 -15.47
C THR A 175 -1.87 35.76 -15.61
N GLU A 176 -2.94 35.06 -15.96
CA GLU A 176 -2.98 33.64 -16.26
C GLU A 176 -2.36 33.29 -17.62
N ASP A 177 -2.06 32.01 -17.85
CA ASP A 177 -1.43 31.57 -19.11
C ASP A 177 -2.34 31.77 -20.33
N ASN A 178 -3.66 31.79 -20.13
CA ASN A 178 -4.64 32.11 -21.16
C ASN A 178 -4.86 33.63 -21.37
N GLY A 179 -4.07 34.48 -20.70
CA GLY A 179 -4.18 35.94 -20.76
C GLY A 179 -5.22 36.57 -19.84
N THR A 180 -5.96 35.79 -19.05
CA THR A 180 -6.93 36.31 -18.07
C THR A 180 -6.21 37.08 -16.97
N ILE A 181 -6.70 38.26 -16.60
CA ILE A 181 -6.16 39.04 -15.48
C ILE A 181 -7.06 38.81 -14.25
N VAL A 182 -6.47 38.32 -13.17
CA VAL A 182 -7.10 38.06 -11.88
C VAL A 182 -6.73 39.16 -10.91
N ASP A 183 -7.72 39.77 -10.27
CA ASP A 183 -7.48 40.60 -9.08
C ASP A 183 -7.21 39.69 -7.88
N VAL A 184 -5.94 39.61 -7.48
CA VAL A 184 -5.49 38.73 -6.39
C VAL A 184 -6.01 39.24 -5.03
N GLY A 185 -6.27 40.55 -4.92
CA GLY A 185 -6.65 41.22 -3.69
C GLY A 185 -5.55 41.27 -2.63
N LYS A 186 -5.97 41.51 -1.38
CA LYS A 186 -5.06 41.67 -0.24
C LYS A 186 -4.58 40.32 0.30
N LYS A 187 -3.28 40.20 0.56
CA LYS A 187 -2.64 38.95 0.99
C LYS A 187 -3.32 38.33 2.22
N LEU A 188 -3.92 37.16 2.02
CA LEU A 188 -4.62 36.32 3.00
C LEU A 188 -5.66 37.07 3.84
N CYS A 189 -6.18 38.18 3.30
CA CYS A 189 -7.18 39.01 3.96
C CYS A 189 -8.57 38.48 3.62
N ARG A 190 -9.49 38.53 4.58
CA ARG A 190 -10.87 38.03 4.41
C ARG A 190 -11.51 38.64 3.14
N GLY A 191 -12.11 37.78 2.32
CA GLY A 191 -12.80 38.16 1.09
C GLY A 191 -11.90 38.31 -0.15
N SER A 192 -10.58 38.21 -0.01
CA SER A 192 -9.65 38.30 -1.15
C SER A 192 -9.61 36.99 -1.93
N TRP A 193 -9.39 37.06 -3.25
CA TRP A 193 -9.31 35.88 -4.11
C TRP A 193 -8.21 34.91 -3.67
N ASN A 194 -7.04 35.42 -3.28
CA ASN A 194 -5.94 34.58 -2.81
C ASN A 194 -6.27 33.79 -1.53
N ALA A 195 -7.28 34.23 -0.76
CA ALA A 195 -7.77 33.55 0.43
C ALA A 195 -8.92 32.57 0.16
N GLN A 196 -9.36 32.41 -1.09
CA GLN A 196 -10.34 31.39 -1.45
C GLN A 196 -9.65 30.02 -1.63
N PRO A 197 -10.33 28.90 -1.37
CA PRO A 197 -9.85 27.57 -1.75
C PRO A 197 -9.40 27.52 -3.23
N TRP A 198 -8.39 26.71 -3.51
CA TRP A 198 -7.82 26.61 -4.86
C TRP A 198 -8.56 25.61 -5.76
N GLY A 199 -8.75 25.97 -7.03
CA GLY A 199 -9.23 25.06 -8.07
C GLY A 199 -10.60 24.46 -7.75
N ALA A 200 -10.73 23.13 -7.90
CA ALA A 200 -11.97 22.39 -7.67
C ALA A 200 -12.46 22.42 -6.21
N LEU A 201 -11.63 22.82 -5.25
CA LEU A 201 -12.04 22.97 -3.85
C LEU A 201 -13.02 24.12 -3.65
N TYR A 202 -12.91 25.21 -4.41
CA TYR A 202 -13.80 26.36 -4.26
C TYR A 202 -15.27 26.05 -4.59
N PRO A 203 -15.60 25.51 -5.78
CA PRO A 203 -16.98 25.13 -6.07
C PRO A 203 -17.51 24.07 -5.09
N SER A 204 -16.67 23.11 -4.68
CA SER A 204 -17.05 22.10 -3.68
C SER A 204 -17.35 22.74 -2.31
N MET A 205 -16.59 23.74 -1.87
CA MET A 205 -16.87 24.51 -0.65
C MET A 205 -18.21 25.23 -0.76
N VAL A 206 -18.44 25.94 -1.86
CA VAL A 206 -19.69 26.70 -2.08
C VAL A 206 -20.90 25.79 -2.02
N GLU A 207 -20.85 24.63 -2.68
CA GLU A 207 -21.91 23.62 -2.63
C GLU A 207 -22.13 23.05 -1.22
N GLY A 208 -21.03 22.72 -0.53
CA GLY A 208 -21.09 22.20 0.84
C GLY A 208 -21.69 23.19 1.84
N LEU A 209 -21.32 24.47 1.73
CA LEU A 209 -21.88 25.54 2.54
C LEU A 209 -23.36 25.76 2.24
N ALA A 210 -23.75 25.79 0.96
CA ALA A 210 -25.14 25.97 0.55
C ALA A 210 -26.05 24.82 1.01
N SER A 211 -25.52 23.59 1.07
CA SER A 211 -26.23 22.41 1.55
C SER A 211 -26.21 22.22 3.08
N GLY A 212 -25.45 23.05 3.81
CA GLY A 212 -25.27 22.92 5.27
C GLY A 212 -24.46 21.70 5.72
N THR A 213 -23.80 21.02 4.77
CA THR A 213 -22.88 19.91 5.06
C THR A 213 -21.51 20.39 5.51
N ASP A 214 -21.14 21.61 5.10
CA ASP A 214 -19.87 22.23 5.42
C ASP A 214 -20.02 23.49 6.28
N LEU A 215 -18.96 23.88 6.97
CA LEU A 215 -18.83 25.17 7.65
C LEU A 215 -17.47 25.82 7.35
N TYR A 216 -17.43 27.15 7.37
CA TYR A 216 -16.23 27.93 7.05
C TYR A 216 -15.76 28.79 8.22
N PHE A 217 -14.50 28.63 8.61
CA PHE A 217 -13.87 29.33 9.71
C PHE A 217 -12.61 30.05 9.22
N ASN A 218 -12.53 31.34 9.51
CA ASN A 218 -11.29 32.09 9.32
C ASN A 218 -10.40 31.89 10.54
N LYS A 219 -9.13 31.55 10.32
CA LYS A 219 -8.10 31.57 11.35
C LYS A 219 -7.13 32.73 11.12
N ASN A 220 -6.54 33.14 12.24
CA ASN A 220 -5.59 34.24 12.33
C ASN A 220 -4.25 33.83 12.97
N ARG A 221 -4.02 32.53 13.13
CA ARG A 221 -2.74 31.92 13.52
C ARG A 221 -2.52 30.66 12.67
N LEU A 222 -1.41 29.95 12.91
CA LEU A 222 -1.16 28.67 12.24
C LEU A 222 -2.27 27.64 12.53
N SER A 223 -2.62 27.48 13.80
CA SER A 223 -3.67 26.58 14.26
C SER A 223 -5.05 27.24 14.18
N GLY A 224 -6.06 26.51 13.71
CA GLY A 224 -7.47 26.90 13.83
C GLY A 224 -8.02 26.83 15.25
N LEU A 225 -7.27 26.23 16.19
CA LEU A 225 -7.66 25.94 17.57
C LEU A 225 -6.73 26.60 18.60
N TRP A 226 -5.94 27.59 18.18
CA TRP A 226 -4.98 28.24 19.05
C TRP A 226 -5.62 28.92 20.27
N GLY A 227 -4.88 29.00 21.37
CA GLY A 227 -5.32 29.70 22.58
C GLY A 227 -6.45 29.00 23.31
N ALA A 228 -7.15 29.73 24.19
CA ALA A 228 -8.25 29.17 24.97
C ALA A 228 -9.46 28.85 24.08
N GLN A 229 -9.86 29.79 23.23
CA GLN A 229 -11.06 29.70 22.42
C GLN A 229 -10.85 30.31 21.03
N THR A 230 -11.34 29.62 20.00
CA THR A 230 -11.50 30.13 18.62
C THR A 230 -12.93 29.88 18.14
N PRO A 231 -13.40 30.52 17.05
CA PRO A 231 -14.71 30.21 16.46
C PRO A 231 -14.88 28.73 16.09
N LEU A 232 -13.84 28.10 15.55
CA LEU A 232 -13.82 26.66 15.29
C LEU A 232 -13.96 25.87 16.60
N GLY A 233 -13.18 26.23 17.63
CA GLY A 233 -13.23 25.57 18.93
C GLY A 233 -14.61 25.67 19.60
N LEU A 234 -15.29 26.82 19.48
CA LEU A 234 -16.66 27.00 20.00
C LEU A 234 -17.62 26.06 19.29
N TYR A 235 -17.60 26.06 17.96
CA TYR A 235 -18.48 25.20 17.17
C TYR A 235 -18.28 23.71 17.48
N LEU A 236 -17.03 23.26 17.56
CA LEU A 236 -16.72 21.86 17.88
C LEU A 236 -17.26 21.44 19.25
N GLN A 237 -17.16 22.32 20.26
CA GLN A 237 -17.68 22.09 21.60
C GLN A 237 -19.21 22.07 21.63
N GLU A 238 -19.85 23.07 21.02
CA GLU A 238 -21.31 23.20 20.97
C GLU A 238 -21.98 22.09 20.16
N SER A 239 -21.27 21.55 19.15
CA SER A 239 -21.74 20.45 18.31
C SER A 239 -21.38 19.07 18.85
N GLU A 240 -20.76 19.00 20.04
CA GLU A 240 -20.31 17.75 20.68
C GLU A 240 -19.42 16.87 19.79
N ILE A 241 -18.68 17.47 18.86
CA ILE A 241 -17.74 16.74 17.99
C ILE A 241 -16.57 16.28 18.86
N THR A 242 -16.17 15.01 18.71
CA THR A 242 -15.07 14.42 19.49
C THR A 242 -13.92 13.92 18.63
N THR A 243 -14.17 13.58 17.36
CA THR A 243 -13.18 13.00 16.46
C THR A 243 -12.92 13.90 15.25
N LEU A 244 -11.66 14.20 14.97
CA LEU A 244 -11.23 15.14 13.94
C LEU A 244 -10.25 14.47 12.97
N PHE A 245 -10.66 14.36 11.71
CA PHE A 245 -9.76 14.03 10.60
C PHE A 245 -9.17 15.34 10.07
N ILE A 246 -7.86 15.43 9.91
CA ILE A 246 -7.18 16.70 9.60
C ILE A 246 -6.28 16.51 8.38
N GLY A 247 -6.50 17.34 7.35
CA GLY A 247 -5.68 17.46 6.15
C GLY A 247 -5.46 18.93 5.76
N GLY A 248 -4.78 19.16 4.64
CA GLY A 248 -4.51 20.48 4.09
C GLY A 248 -3.03 20.83 3.95
N VAL A 249 -2.71 22.13 3.95
CA VAL A 249 -1.35 22.65 3.83
C VAL A 249 -1.07 23.73 4.87
N ASN A 250 0.16 23.94 5.33
CA ASN A 250 1.30 23.03 5.21
C ASN A 250 1.23 21.94 6.30
N SER A 251 1.55 20.69 5.95
CA SER A 251 1.43 19.52 6.82
C SER A 251 2.22 19.66 8.13
N ASP A 252 3.42 20.24 8.07
CA ASP A 252 4.34 20.47 9.20
C ASP A 252 4.13 21.80 9.93
N GLN A 253 3.17 22.62 9.51
CA GLN A 253 2.90 23.93 10.10
C GLN A 253 1.44 24.08 10.51
N CYS A 254 0.56 24.57 9.64
CA CYS A 254 -0.83 24.87 9.98
C CYS A 254 -1.64 23.61 10.31
N VAL A 255 -1.42 22.53 9.54
CA VAL A 255 -2.06 21.22 9.78
C VAL A 255 -1.57 20.65 11.11
N TRP A 256 -0.24 20.56 11.30
CA TRP A 256 0.36 20.08 12.54
C TRP A 256 -0.06 20.91 13.76
N GLY A 257 -0.07 22.24 13.64
CA GLY A 257 -0.50 23.17 14.68
C GLY A 257 -1.96 22.97 15.07
N THR A 258 -2.85 22.80 14.08
CA THR A 258 -4.26 22.51 14.34
C THR A 258 -4.43 21.14 15.00
N LEU A 259 -3.67 20.13 14.54
CA LEU A 259 -3.69 18.78 15.10
C LEU A 259 -3.21 18.74 16.55
N ILE A 260 -2.09 19.40 16.86
CA ILE A 260 -1.53 19.35 18.22
C ILE A 260 -2.40 20.13 19.21
N ASP A 261 -2.98 21.26 18.81
CA ASP A 261 -3.95 21.98 19.67
C ASP A 261 -5.24 21.18 19.86
N ALA A 262 -5.72 20.48 18.82
CA ALA A 262 -6.84 19.56 18.96
C ALA A 262 -6.53 18.44 19.97
N TYR A 263 -5.34 17.83 19.85
CA TYR A 263 -4.87 16.81 20.80
C TYR A 263 -4.82 17.37 22.23
N PHE A 264 -4.23 18.55 22.46
CA PHE A 264 -4.17 19.18 23.78
C PHE A 264 -5.55 19.52 24.36
N LYS A 265 -6.54 19.77 23.49
CA LYS A 265 -7.93 19.98 23.88
C LYS A 265 -8.72 18.67 24.07
N GLY A 266 -8.09 17.51 23.84
CA GLY A 266 -8.65 16.19 24.10
C GLY A 266 -9.51 15.62 22.97
N PHE A 267 -9.42 16.14 21.75
CA PHE A 267 -10.06 15.53 20.58
C PHE A 267 -9.31 14.26 20.16
N ASP A 268 -10.04 13.31 19.56
CA ASP A 268 -9.42 12.18 18.87
C ASP A 268 -8.92 12.66 17.51
N VAL A 269 -7.61 12.76 17.35
CA VAL A 269 -7.01 13.31 16.14
C VAL A 269 -6.58 12.22 15.16
N VAL A 270 -6.97 12.39 13.89
CA VAL A 270 -6.61 11.52 12.78
C VAL A 270 -5.91 12.35 11.71
N TYR A 271 -4.61 12.13 11.49
CA TYR A 271 -3.87 12.77 10.40
C TYR A 271 -4.13 12.00 9.10
N VAL A 272 -4.64 12.68 8.07
CA VAL A 272 -4.98 12.07 6.77
C VAL A 272 -3.84 12.33 5.79
N GLU A 273 -2.96 11.34 5.61
CA GLU A 273 -1.64 11.53 4.99
C GLU A 273 -1.71 12.02 3.53
N ASP A 274 -2.62 11.48 2.74
CA ASP A 274 -2.78 11.81 1.31
C ASP A 274 -3.60 13.09 1.06
N CYS A 275 -4.24 13.61 2.10
CA CYS A 275 -4.92 14.91 2.10
C CYS A 275 -4.03 16.03 2.64
N ALA A 276 -2.79 15.75 3.05
CA ALA A 276 -1.89 16.72 3.67
C ALA A 276 -0.55 16.82 2.93
N ALA A 277 -0.01 18.04 2.81
CA ALA A 277 1.25 18.26 2.11
C ALA A 277 2.02 19.48 2.59
N THR A 278 3.31 19.53 2.29
CA THR A 278 4.18 20.69 2.56
C THR A 278 5.21 20.88 1.46
N THR A 279 5.72 22.10 1.34
CA THR A 279 6.90 22.45 0.54
C THR A 279 8.20 22.29 1.34
N SER A 280 8.11 22.03 2.64
CA SER A 280 9.26 21.71 3.49
C SER A 280 9.97 20.43 3.04
N PRO A 281 11.25 20.24 3.40
CA PRO A 281 11.97 19.00 3.14
C PRO A 281 11.26 17.76 3.72
N TRP A 282 11.50 16.60 3.12
CA TRP A 282 10.79 15.34 3.43
C TRP A 282 10.84 14.94 4.91
N TYR A 283 11.89 15.29 5.65
CA TYR A 283 12.02 14.95 7.08
C TYR A 283 11.02 15.71 7.96
N ALA A 284 10.52 16.87 7.54
CA ALA A 284 9.48 17.60 8.26
C ALA A 284 8.15 16.81 8.22
N GLU A 285 7.82 16.26 7.05
CA GLU A 285 6.66 15.39 6.87
C GLU A 285 6.78 14.09 7.69
N GLN A 286 7.99 13.52 7.79
CA GLN A 286 8.23 12.34 8.64
C GLN A 286 8.03 12.64 10.12
N MET A 287 8.47 13.81 10.60
CA MET A 287 8.24 14.24 11.98
C MET A 287 6.74 14.32 12.29
N VAL A 288 5.95 14.91 11.38
CA VAL A 288 4.49 14.99 11.53
C VAL A 288 3.87 13.61 11.63
N ARG A 289 4.18 12.72 10.68
CA ARG A 289 3.62 11.35 10.66
C ARG A 289 3.98 10.57 11.92
N TYR A 290 5.24 10.62 12.34
CA TYR A 290 5.72 9.93 13.54
C TYR A 290 4.98 10.39 14.80
N ASN A 291 4.87 11.71 15.01
CA ASN A 291 4.23 12.23 16.22
C ASN A 291 2.69 12.15 16.15
N ALA A 292 2.08 12.24 14.97
CA ALA A 292 0.64 12.06 14.81
C ALA A 292 0.21 10.63 15.14
N ASP A 293 0.99 9.61 14.78
CA ASP A 293 0.73 8.22 15.20
C ASP A 293 0.81 8.05 16.72
N GLY A 294 1.74 8.75 17.37
CA GLY A 294 1.86 8.78 18.83
C GLY A 294 0.66 9.45 19.50
N ASN A 295 0.29 10.64 19.03
CA ASN A 295 -0.74 11.48 19.65
C ASN A 295 -2.18 11.04 19.32
N GLY A 296 -2.38 10.27 18.24
CA GLY A 296 -3.69 9.85 17.77
C GLY A 296 -3.60 8.71 16.76
N PHE A 297 -4.11 8.94 15.55
CA PHE A 297 -4.20 7.96 14.49
C PHE A 297 -3.69 8.51 13.15
N LEU A 298 -3.26 7.61 12.28
CA LEU A 298 -2.96 7.90 10.88
C LEU A 298 -4.00 7.24 9.98
N ALA A 299 -4.51 7.97 9.01
CA ALA A 299 -5.43 7.46 8.00
C ALA A 299 -4.98 7.86 6.59
N ASN A 300 -5.58 7.20 5.61
CA ASN A 300 -5.51 7.58 4.20
C ASN A 300 -6.93 7.79 3.69
N SER A 301 -7.19 8.84 2.91
CA SER A 301 -8.48 8.99 2.24
C SER A 301 -8.67 7.99 1.11
N THR A 302 -7.57 7.36 0.67
CA THR A 302 -7.57 6.46 -0.46
C THR A 302 -6.63 5.26 -0.26
N GLU A 303 -7.18 4.05 -0.37
CA GLU A 303 -6.37 2.83 -0.31
C GLU A 303 -6.19 2.27 -1.72
N ILE A 304 -4.99 2.43 -2.32
CA ILE A 304 -4.60 1.63 -3.50
C ILE A 304 -4.59 0.17 -3.05
N ARG A 305 -5.29 -0.71 -3.76
CA ARG A 305 -5.33 -2.16 -3.49
C ARG A 305 -4.27 -2.91 -4.30
N MET A 306 -3.90 -4.10 -3.84
CA MET A 306 -2.87 -4.89 -4.52
C MET A 306 -3.23 -5.29 -5.96
N ASN A 307 -4.52 -5.41 -6.30
CA ASN A 307 -4.98 -5.66 -7.67
C ASN A 307 -5.04 -4.39 -8.55
N GLN A 308 -4.66 -3.24 -7.99
CA GLN A 308 -4.60 -1.93 -8.65
C GLN A 308 -3.15 -1.52 -8.94
N ILE A 309 -2.20 -2.43 -8.89
CA ILE A 309 -0.86 -2.20 -9.43
C ILE A 309 -0.61 -3.14 -10.61
N GLN A 310 0.30 -2.75 -11.48
CA GLN A 310 0.85 -3.60 -12.52
C GLN A 310 2.35 -3.79 -12.28
N VAL A 311 2.82 -5.02 -12.41
CA VAL A 311 4.21 -5.42 -12.18
C VAL A 311 4.72 -6.29 -13.33
N ILE A 312 6.05 -6.36 -13.45
CA ILE A 312 6.72 -7.33 -14.32
C ILE A 312 6.93 -8.63 -13.54
N GLY A 313 6.65 -9.75 -14.21
CA GLY A 313 6.97 -11.09 -13.76
C GLY A 313 8.03 -11.76 -14.64
N THR A 314 8.77 -12.71 -14.09
CA THR A 314 9.61 -13.61 -14.89
C THR A 314 8.96 -14.96 -15.04
N HIS A 315 9.07 -15.53 -16.24
CA HIS A 315 8.70 -16.90 -16.55
C HIS A 315 9.88 -17.83 -16.21
N ASN A 316 9.58 -19.02 -15.67
CA ASN A 316 10.56 -19.99 -15.16
C ASN A 316 11.68 -19.35 -14.32
N SER A 317 11.31 -18.58 -13.29
CA SER A 317 12.24 -17.72 -12.56
C SER A 317 13.42 -18.44 -11.90
N TYR A 318 13.32 -19.75 -11.69
CA TYR A 318 14.38 -20.59 -11.11
C TYR A 318 15.39 -21.11 -12.15
N HIS A 319 15.06 -21.04 -13.45
CA HIS A 319 15.72 -21.81 -14.49
C HIS A 319 17.18 -21.41 -14.73
N ARG A 320 18.03 -22.42 -14.92
CA ARG A 320 19.42 -22.30 -15.40
C ARG A 320 19.57 -23.14 -16.66
N GLU A 321 20.16 -22.56 -17.69
CA GLU A 321 20.48 -23.27 -18.93
C GLU A 321 21.28 -24.54 -18.60
N ILE A 322 20.93 -25.62 -19.28
CA ILE A 322 21.72 -26.86 -19.27
C ILE A 322 23.21 -26.59 -19.56
N SER A 323 24.08 -27.38 -18.93
CA SER A 323 25.53 -27.23 -19.13
C SER A 323 25.96 -27.69 -20.54
N LEU A 324 27.11 -27.20 -21.01
CA LEU A 324 27.63 -27.58 -22.33
C LEU A 324 27.76 -29.11 -22.53
N PRO A 325 28.22 -29.90 -21.55
CA PRO A 325 28.23 -31.37 -21.67
C PRO A 325 26.84 -32.03 -21.80
N GLU A 326 25.78 -31.37 -21.32
CA GLU A 326 24.40 -31.88 -21.39
C GLU A 326 23.77 -31.63 -22.76
N ARG A 327 24.25 -30.61 -23.48
CA ARG A 327 23.60 -30.06 -24.68
C ARG A 327 23.31 -31.07 -25.79
N ALA A 328 24.27 -31.92 -26.14
CA ALA A 328 24.06 -32.90 -27.21
C ALA A 328 22.96 -33.92 -26.87
N ILE A 329 22.81 -34.26 -25.58
CA ILE A 329 21.73 -35.14 -25.11
C ILE A 329 20.41 -34.37 -25.07
N PHE A 330 20.43 -33.14 -24.55
CA PHE A 330 19.26 -32.28 -24.50
C PHE A 330 18.63 -32.06 -25.89
N GLU A 331 19.42 -31.61 -26.87
CA GLU A 331 19.00 -31.37 -28.25
C GLU A 331 18.46 -32.65 -28.94
N LYS A 332 18.85 -33.84 -28.45
CA LYS A 332 18.35 -35.12 -28.97
C LYS A 332 16.94 -35.45 -28.48
N TYR A 333 16.58 -35.05 -27.27
CA TYR A 333 15.33 -35.47 -26.61
C TYR A 333 14.31 -34.34 -26.44
N VAL A 334 14.74 -33.08 -26.40
CA VAL A 334 13.86 -31.93 -26.19
C VAL A 334 13.60 -31.22 -27.53
N PRO A 335 12.33 -31.09 -27.96
CA PRO A 335 11.98 -30.35 -29.17
C PRO A 335 12.18 -28.85 -28.97
N SER A 336 12.61 -28.16 -30.03
CA SER A 336 12.92 -26.72 -30.02
C SER A 336 13.81 -26.31 -28.83
N PRO A 337 14.98 -26.95 -28.67
CA PRO A 337 15.85 -26.76 -27.51
C PRO A 337 16.34 -25.31 -27.36
N GLU A 338 16.33 -24.53 -28.44
CA GLU A 338 16.62 -23.10 -28.44
C GLU A 338 15.74 -22.26 -27.48
N ASN A 339 14.51 -22.72 -27.18
CA ASN A 339 13.62 -22.05 -26.21
C ASN A 339 14.18 -22.07 -24.78
N TYR A 340 15.14 -22.94 -24.49
CA TYR A 340 15.67 -23.21 -23.16
C TYR A 340 17.08 -22.63 -22.99
N TYR A 341 17.62 -21.95 -24.02
CA TYR A 341 18.96 -21.37 -23.99
C TYR A 341 18.96 -19.99 -23.33
N TYR A 342 18.60 -19.97 -22.05
CA TYR A 342 18.66 -18.79 -21.19
C TYR A 342 18.83 -19.19 -19.73
N SER A 343 19.25 -18.24 -18.90
CA SER A 343 19.31 -18.42 -17.46
C SER A 343 18.76 -17.20 -16.76
N GLN A 344 17.95 -17.41 -15.74
CA GLN A 344 17.52 -16.32 -14.87
C GLN A 344 18.61 -15.97 -13.85
N ALA A 345 18.62 -14.72 -13.39
CA ALA A 345 19.45 -14.32 -12.26
C ALA A 345 18.92 -14.97 -10.96
N THR A 346 19.70 -14.99 -9.87
CA THR A 346 19.18 -15.44 -8.55
C THR A 346 17.91 -14.67 -8.17
N PHE A 347 17.03 -15.24 -7.34
CA PHE A 347 15.80 -14.53 -6.92
C PHE A 347 16.11 -13.16 -6.29
N GLU A 348 17.15 -13.07 -5.47
CA GLU A 348 17.63 -11.79 -4.91
C GLU A 348 17.94 -10.76 -6.01
N ASN A 349 18.63 -11.16 -7.07
CA ASN A 349 18.98 -10.26 -8.17
C ASN A 349 17.77 -9.89 -9.03
N GLN A 350 16.85 -10.84 -9.27
CA GLN A 350 15.59 -10.54 -9.96
C GLN A 350 14.78 -9.48 -9.19
N LEU A 351 14.66 -9.64 -7.87
CA LEU A 351 13.89 -8.73 -7.01
C LEU A 351 14.59 -7.38 -6.77
N SER A 352 15.92 -7.37 -6.64
CA SER A 352 16.70 -6.17 -6.26
C SER A 352 17.16 -5.34 -7.46
N HIS A 353 17.41 -5.98 -8.60
CA HIS A 353 18.12 -5.35 -9.73
C HIS A 353 17.36 -5.44 -11.05
N GLN A 354 16.37 -6.32 -11.17
CA GLN A 354 15.57 -6.47 -12.39
C GLN A 354 14.14 -5.93 -12.25
N SER A 355 13.82 -5.31 -11.11
CA SER A 355 12.51 -4.68 -10.84
C SER A 355 11.31 -5.62 -10.96
N VAL A 356 11.52 -6.92 -10.77
CA VAL A 356 10.48 -7.96 -10.87
C VAL A 356 9.70 -8.07 -9.55
N ARG A 357 8.38 -8.29 -9.61
CA ARG A 357 7.52 -8.56 -8.44
C ARG A 357 6.55 -9.73 -8.65
N SER A 358 6.77 -10.53 -9.69
CA SER A 358 6.13 -11.84 -9.85
C SER A 358 7.17 -12.86 -10.29
N LEU A 359 7.14 -14.07 -9.73
CA LEU A 359 8.08 -15.14 -10.06
C LEU A 359 7.31 -16.43 -10.35
N GLU A 360 7.91 -17.32 -11.12
CA GLU A 360 7.34 -18.61 -11.52
C GLU A 360 8.26 -19.76 -11.12
N ILE A 361 7.67 -20.80 -10.53
CA ILE A 361 8.35 -21.97 -9.98
C ILE A 361 7.62 -23.25 -10.37
N ASP A 362 8.33 -24.12 -11.08
CA ASP A 362 7.84 -25.44 -11.46
C ASP A 362 8.06 -26.42 -10.31
N LEU A 363 7.03 -27.17 -9.99
CA LEU A 363 6.99 -28.08 -8.87
C LEU A 363 6.86 -29.53 -9.35
N HIS A 364 7.72 -30.39 -8.83
CA HIS A 364 7.66 -31.84 -8.99
C HIS A 364 7.49 -32.51 -7.62
N SER A 365 6.51 -33.40 -7.49
CA SER A 365 6.25 -34.12 -6.23
C SER A 365 7.29 -35.22 -6.00
N ASP A 366 7.84 -35.32 -4.78
CA ASP A 366 8.73 -36.41 -4.38
C ASP A 366 8.53 -36.78 -2.89
N THR A 367 7.45 -37.52 -2.61
CA THR A 367 6.97 -37.86 -1.27
C THR A 367 7.88 -38.82 -0.51
N VAL A 368 8.73 -39.57 -1.21
CA VAL A 368 9.70 -40.50 -0.60
C VAL A 368 11.10 -39.91 -0.58
N GLY A 369 11.43 -39.05 -1.54
CA GLY A 369 12.76 -38.51 -1.75
C GLY A 369 13.60 -39.35 -2.71
N GLY A 370 14.48 -38.66 -3.43
CA GLY A 370 15.46 -39.30 -4.31
C GLY A 370 14.95 -39.62 -5.71
N LEU A 371 13.67 -39.36 -6.01
CA LEU A 371 13.07 -39.68 -7.31
C LEU A 371 13.80 -38.98 -8.46
N TYR A 372 14.26 -37.74 -8.21
CA TYR A 372 14.92 -36.88 -9.19
C TYR A 372 16.39 -36.59 -8.85
N ALA A 373 16.97 -37.30 -7.87
CA ALA A 373 18.32 -36.99 -7.38
C ALA A 373 19.45 -37.36 -8.35
N GLN A 374 19.16 -38.15 -9.38
CA GLN A 374 20.11 -38.62 -10.40
C GLN A 374 19.44 -38.56 -11.78
N PRO A 375 19.22 -37.36 -12.34
CA PRO A 375 18.50 -37.21 -13.60
C PRO A 375 19.19 -37.92 -14.76
N LEU A 376 18.39 -38.48 -15.67
CA LEU A 376 18.90 -39.31 -16.77
C LEU A 376 19.91 -38.57 -17.65
N ILE A 377 19.73 -37.27 -17.88
CA ILE A 377 20.63 -36.48 -18.74
C ILE A 377 22.09 -36.56 -18.27
N TRP A 378 22.34 -36.61 -16.96
CA TRP A 378 23.71 -36.74 -16.43
C TRP A 378 24.36 -38.06 -16.82
N LYS A 379 23.59 -39.15 -16.73
CA LYS A 379 24.05 -40.49 -17.11
C LYS A 379 24.32 -40.57 -18.61
N LEU A 380 23.41 -40.03 -19.43
CA LEU A 380 23.52 -40.05 -20.89
C LEU A 380 24.65 -39.15 -21.40
N SER A 381 24.94 -38.04 -20.71
CA SER A 381 26.07 -37.17 -20.98
C SER A 381 27.39 -37.65 -20.37
N ASN A 382 27.40 -38.82 -19.72
CA ASN A 382 28.57 -39.40 -19.08
C ASN A 382 29.26 -38.43 -18.10
N LEU A 383 28.45 -37.68 -17.34
CA LEU A 383 28.95 -36.74 -16.35
C LEU A 383 29.55 -37.49 -15.16
N LYS A 384 30.62 -36.92 -14.60
CA LYS A 384 31.26 -37.39 -13.37
C LYS A 384 30.85 -36.47 -12.22
N ASN A 385 31.01 -36.89 -10.98
CA ASN A 385 30.73 -36.04 -9.82
C ASN A 385 31.39 -34.65 -9.90
N ALA A 386 32.60 -34.53 -10.47
CA ALA A 386 33.27 -33.25 -10.63
C ALA A 386 32.66 -32.32 -11.70
N THR A 387 31.77 -32.83 -12.56
CA THR A 387 31.24 -32.13 -13.74
C THR A 387 29.72 -32.09 -13.80
N ILE A 388 29.00 -32.61 -12.80
CA ILE A 388 27.55 -32.42 -12.76
C ILE A 388 27.23 -30.95 -12.41
N PRO A 389 26.15 -30.37 -12.94
CA PRO A 389 25.88 -28.94 -12.83
C PRO A 389 25.58 -28.47 -11.41
N PHE A 390 25.06 -29.37 -10.56
CA PHE A 390 24.79 -29.07 -9.16
C PHE A 390 24.93 -30.33 -8.29
N HIS A 391 25.19 -30.10 -7.00
CA HIS A 391 25.14 -31.13 -5.96
C HIS A 391 24.25 -30.63 -4.84
N ASP A 392 23.06 -31.20 -4.73
CA ASP A 392 22.16 -30.90 -3.61
C ASP A 392 21.72 -32.20 -2.93
N ALA A 393 22.16 -32.37 -1.68
CA ALA A 393 21.80 -33.52 -0.87
C ALA A 393 20.29 -33.57 -0.54
N ASN A 394 19.59 -32.43 -0.59
CA ASN A 394 18.15 -32.35 -0.30
C ASN A 394 17.29 -32.99 -1.39
N MET A 395 17.85 -33.20 -2.58
CA MET A 395 17.19 -33.98 -3.64
C MET A 395 16.91 -35.43 -3.22
N THR A 396 17.66 -35.98 -2.27
CA THR A 396 17.45 -37.35 -1.73
C THR A 396 16.41 -37.43 -0.62
N LYS A 397 15.97 -36.29 -0.09
CA LYS A 397 14.99 -36.22 1.01
C LYS A 397 13.56 -36.11 0.45
N PRO A 398 12.52 -36.54 1.18
CA PRO A 398 11.14 -36.21 0.86
C PRO A 398 10.91 -34.70 0.69
N GLY A 399 9.97 -34.32 -0.18
CA GLY A 399 9.52 -32.94 -0.39
C GLY A 399 9.61 -32.51 -1.86
N ILE A 400 8.94 -31.41 -2.18
CA ILE A 400 8.77 -30.93 -3.56
C ILE A 400 10.11 -30.47 -4.16
N LYS A 401 10.35 -30.87 -5.42
CA LYS A 401 11.54 -30.50 -6.20
C LYS A 401 11.23 -29.41 -7.21
N VAL A 402 12.27 -28.68 -7.61
CA VAL A 402 12.17 -27.54 -8.52
C VAL A 402 13.14 -27.72 -9.67
N PHE A 403 12.58 -27.84 -10.87
CA PHE A 403 13.26 -27.86 -12.17
C PHE A 403 12.21 -27.87 -13.28
N HIS A 404 12.62 -27.79 -14.55
CA HIS A 404 11.72 -27.51 -15.66
C HIS A 404 11.21 -28.75 -16.39
N ILE A 405 12.09 -29.72 -16.68
CA ILE A 405 11.70 -30.99 -17.34
C ILE A 405 12.35 -32.15 -16.59
N THR A 406 11.52 -33.13 -16.21
CA THR A 406 11.95 -34.38 -15.59
C THR A 406 13.03 -35.04 -16.44
N ASP A 407 14.16 -35.32 -15.77
CA ASP A 407 15.36 -35.96 -16.31
C ASP A 407 16.15 -35.21 -17.39
N LEU A 408 15.62 -34.15 -18.00
CA LEU A 408 16.18 -33.53 -19.20
C LEU A 408 16.55 -32.06 -19.00
N ASP A 409 15.86 -31.32 -18.14
CA ASP A 409 16.13 -29.91 -17.86
C ASP A 409 16.06 -29.63 -16.37
N THR A 410 17.11 -30.06 -15.66
CA THR A 410 17.10 -30.13 -14.19
C THR A 410 17.82 -28.99 -13.48
N ASN A 411 18.44 -28.08 -14.22
CA ASN A 411 19.32 -27.08 -13.64
C ASN A 411 18.53 -25.87 -13.14
N ALA A 412 18.72 -25.52 -11.87
CA ALA A 412 17.96 -24.46 -11.21
C ALA A 412 18.82 -23.63 -10.22
N ILE A 413 18.29 -22.48 -9.79
CA ILE A 413 18.86 -21.64 -8.73
C ILE A 413 18.71 -22.30 -7.35
N CYS A 414 17.66 -23.11 -7.17
CA CYS A 414 17.33 -23.91 -5.99
C CYS A 414 16.63 -25.17 -6.49
N HIS A 415 16.84 -26.34 -5.85
CA HIS A 415 16.35 -27.62 -6.38
C HIS A 415 15.25 -28.25 -5.53
N THR A 416 14.96 -27.67 -4.36
CA THR A 416 13.78 -28.00 -3.55
C THR A 416 12.93 -26.76 -3.30
N PHE A 417 11.62 -26.95 -3.17
CA PHE A 417 10.71 -25.81 -2.99
C PHE A 417 10.97 -25.09 -1.66
N THR A 418 11.24 -25.83 -0.58
CA THR A 418 11.66 -25.23 0.70
C THR A 418 12.93 -24.37 0.60
N GLU A 419 13.93 -24.75 -0.19
CA GLU A 419 15.11 -23.91 -0.42
C GLU A 419 14.76 -22.63 -1.16
N CYS A 420 13.94 -22.72 -2.21
CA CYS A 420 13.45 -21.56 -2.93
C CYS A 420 12.71 -20.59 -1.99
N LEU A 421 11.84 -21.12 -1.13
CA LEU A 421 11.12 -20.34 -0.13
C LEU A 421 12.06 -19.68 0.89
N TRP A 422 13.11 -20.36 1.35
CA TRP A 422 14.09 -19.78 2.27
C TRP A 422 14.88 -18.64 1.64
N GLN A 423 15.25 -18.74 0.35
CA GLN A 423 15.89 -17.65 -0.37
C GLN A 423 14.97 -16.43 -0.49
N LEU A 424 13.70 -16.64 -0.88
CA LEU A 424 12.70 -15.58 -0.98
C LEU A 424 12.43 -14.94 0.39
N LYS A 425 12.32 -15.75 1.44
CA LYS A 425 12.13 -15.28 2.81
C LYS A 425 13.29 -14.39 3.26
N GLY A 426 14.54 -14.83 3.04
CA GLY A 426 15.73 -14.07 3.41
C GLY A 426 15.75 -12.68 2.79
N TRP A 427 15.37 -12.57 1.51
CA TRP A 427 15.24 -11.28 0.84
C TRP A 427 14.08 -10.44 1.40
N SER A 428 12.92 -11.05 1.63
CA SER A 428 11.73 -10.36 2.18
C SER A 428 11.98 -9.78 3.57
N ASP A 429 12.63 -10.55 4.45
CA ASP A 429 13.00 -10.12 5.81
C ASP A 429 13.91 -8.89 5.79
N ALA A 430 14.80 -8.79 4.79
CA ALA A 430 15.67 -7.62 4.58
C ALA A 430 14.94 -6.41 3.95
N HIS A 431 13.75 -6.62 3.38
CA HIS A 431 12.98 -5.61 2.65
C HIS A 431 11.50 -5.56 3.10
N PRO A 432 11.19 -5.32 4.39
CA PRO A 432 9.86 -5.56 4.97
C PRO A 432 8.72 -4.70 4.39
N ARG A 433 9.03 -3.72 3.53
CA ARG A 433 8.05 -2.86 2.84
C ARG A 433 7.97 -3.09 1.32
N HIS A 434 8.58 -4.17 0.81
CA HIS A 434 8.50 -4.51 -0.60
C HIS A 434 7.04 -4.65 -1.07
N LEU A 435 6.76 -4.33 -2.33
CA LEU A 435 5.47 -4.64 -2.97
C LEU A 435 5.14 -6.13 -2.84
N PRO A 436 3.86 -6.53 -2.74
CA PRO A 436 3.51 -7.94 -2.68
C PRO A 436 4.16 -8.70 -3.84
N ILE A 437 4.74 -9.86 -3.54
CA ILE A 437 5.36 -10.73 -4.55
C ILE A 437 4.38 -11.84 -4.88
N LEU A 438 4.00 -11.95 -6.14
CA LEU A 438 3.08 -12.97 -6.61
C LEU A 438 3.89 -14.15 -7.17
N ILE A 439 3.63 -15.36 -6.69
CA ILE A 439 4.40 -16.55 -7.04
C ILE A 439 3.48 -17.51 -7.79
N ASP A 440 3.80 -17.68 -9.07
CA ASP A 440 3.24 -18.68 -9.97
C ASP A 440 3.83 -20.06 -9.65
N LEU A 441 2.99 -21.07 -9.47
CA LEU A 441 3.38 -22.44 -9.16
C LEU A 441 2.86 -23.39 -10.25
N GLU A 442 3.73 -23.81 -11.17
CA GLU A 442 3.36 -24.79 -12.19
C GLU A 442 3.52 -26.21 -11.66
N LEU A 443 2.42 -26.97 -11.56
CA LEU A 443 2.47 -28.37 -11.13
C LEU A 443 2.81 -29.25 -12.33
N LYS A 444 4.04 -29.76 -12.37
CA LYS A 444 4.54 -30.54 -13.51
C LYS A 444 4.04 -31.98 -13.45
N THR A 445 3.75 -32.52 -14.64
CA THR A 445 3.24 -33.88 -14.85
C THR A 445 3.90 -34.52 -16.06
N ASP A 446 5.22 -34.43 -16.15
CA ASP A 446 6.01 -34.93 -17.26
C ASP A 446 6.96 -36.07 -16.84
N ALA A 447 7.14 -37.02 -17.76
CA ALA A 447 8.03 -38.17 -17.59
C ALA A 447 8.47 -38.68 -18.98
N ALA A 448 8.79 -37.74 -19.89
CA ALA A 448 9.05 -38.04 -21.29
C ALA A 448 10.24 -39.01 -21.49
N ALA A 449 11.22 -38.95 -20.59
CA ALA A 449 12.41 -39.80 -20.61
C ALA A 449 12.18 -41.23 -20.04
N CYS A 450 10.99 -41.56 -19.54
CA CYS A 450 10.67 -42.87 -18.95
C CYS A 450 11.05 -44.05 -19.88
N GLY A 451 10.68 -43.97 -21.16
CA GLY A 451 11.00 -45.01 -22.15
C GLY A 451 12.50 -45.20 -22.43
N ALA A 452 13.32 -44.19 -22.09
CA ALA A 452 14.77 -44.22 -22.21
C ALA A 452 15.49 -44.63 -20.90
N GLY A 453 14.73 -45.08 -19.90
CA GLY A 453 15.26 -45.48 -18.58
C GLY A 453 15.31 -44.33 -17.56
N GLY A 454 14.58 -43.25 -17.80
CA GLY A 454 14.35 -42.18 -16.84
C GLY A 454 13.23 -42.51 -15.83
N VAL A 455 12.79 -41.50 -15.10
CA VAL A 455 11.72 -41.56 -14.11
C VAL A 455 10.40 -41.97 -14.77
N CYS A 456 9.83 -43.06 -14.27
CA CYS A 456 8.55 -43.61 -14.74
C CYS A 456 7.45 -43.58 -13.67
N ALA A 457 7.76 -43.16 -12.45
CA ALA A 457 6.86 -43.22 -11.31
C ALA A 457 5.56 -42.44 -11.59
N ASP A 458 4.42 -42.96 -11.09
CA ASP A 458 3.12 -42.31 -11.23
C ASP A 458 3.10 -40.91 -10.59
N GLU A 459 3.98 -40.70 -9.61
CA GLU A 459 4.17 -39.41 -8.95
C GLU A 459 4.64 -38.29 -9.88
N ALA A 460 5.53 -38.60 -10.83
CA ALA A 460 5.98 -37.64 -11.82
C ALA A 460 4.90 -37.27 -12.84
N LYS A 461 3.82 -38.05 -12.93
CA LYS A 461 2.78 -37.93 -13.96
C LYS A 461 1.46 -37.40 -13.42
N ASN A 462 1.24 -37.44 -12.11
CA ASN A 462 -0.06 -37.14 -11.53
C ASN A 462 0.05 -36.45 -10.16
N TRP A 463 -0.74 -35.40 -9.98
CA TRP A 463 -0.97 -34.77 -8.68
C TRP A 463 -2.22 -35.35 -8.01
N THR A 464 -2.10 -35.66 -6.72
CA THR A 464 -3.22 -36.07 -5.86
C THR A 464 -3.47 -35.00 -4.81
N LEU A 465 -4.65 -34.98 -4.19
CA LEU A 465 -4.95 -34.00 -3.15
C LEU A 465 -3.88 -33.96 -2.03
N PRO A 466 -3.40 -35.10 -1.46
CA PRO A 466 -2.32 -35.06 -0.47
C PRO A 466 -1.02 -34.40 -0.98
N ARG A 467 -0.67 -34.59 -2.25
CA ARG A 467 0.52 -33.95 -2.86
C ARG A 467 0.31 -32.44 -3.02
N LEU A 468 -0.88 -32.01 -3.43
CA LEU A 468 -1.24 -30.59 -3.50
C LEU A 468 -1.17 -29.93 -2.11
N LEU A 469 -1.69 -30.60 -1.07
CA LEU A 469 -1.63 -30.09 0.29
C LEU A 469 -0.22 -30.07 0.87
N ASN A 470 0.72 -30.85 0.32
CA ASN A 470 2.12 -30.73 0.68
C ASN A 470 2.72 -29.38 0.21
N VAL A 471 2.20 -28.78 -0.86
CA VAL A 471 2.59 -27.41 -1.28
C VAL A 471 2.25 -26.41 -0.16
N ASP A 472 1.01 -26.45 0.34
CA ASP A 472 0.59 -25.60 1.46
C ASP A 472 1.44 -25.86 2.72
N ALA A 473 1.77 -27.13 2.98
CA ALA A 473 2.55 -27.52 4.15
C ALA A 473 3.97 -26.95 4.08
N GLU A 474 4.66 -27.04 2.94
CA GLU A 474 6.00 -26.50 2.75
C GLU A 474 6.01 -24.96 2.81
N ILE A 475 5.01 -24.29 2.22
CA ILE A 475 4.85 -22.82 2.36
C ILE A 475 4.73 -22.43 3.84
N ARG A 476 3.82 -23.07 4.58
CA ARG A 476 3.55 -22.76 5.99
C ARG A 476 4.69 -23.16 6.93
N ALA A 477 5.55 -24.10 6.52
CA ALA A 477 6.73 -24.50 7.28
C ALA A 477 7.85 -23.44 7.22
N VAL A 478 7.94 -22.69 6.12
CA VAL A 478 9.01 -21.70 5.89
C VAL A 478 8.53 -20.27 6.16
N LEU A 479 7.34 -19.92 5.65
CA LEU A 479 6.80 -18.56 5.71
C LEU A 479 5.76 -18.45 6.84
N PRO A 480 5.92 -17.50 7.79
CA PRO A 480 4.91 -17.25 8.80
C PRO A 480 3.65 -16.66 8.17
N LYS A 481 2.50 -16.85 8.83
CA LYS A 481 1.20 -16.29 8.38
C LYS A 481 1.25 -14.79 8.09
N SER A 482 2.07 -14.02 8.81
CA SER A 482 2.23 -12.58 8.59
C SER A 482 2.87 -12.22 7.24
N GLN A 483 3.56 -13.15 6.58
CA GLN A 483 4.24 -12.97 5.29
C GLN A 483 3.52 -13.64 4.12
N VAL A 484 2.35 -14.24 4.33
CA VAL A 484 1.59 -14.92 3.26
C VAL A 484 0.18 -14.33 3.18
N ILE A 485 -0.29 -14.06 1.96
CA ILE A 485 -1.67 -13.72 1.66
C ILE A 485 -2.35 -15.02 1.21
N ILE A 486 -3.39 -15.43 1.92
CA ILE A 486 -4.17 -16.64 1.62
C ILE A 486 -5.60 -16.27 1.20
N PRO A 487 -6.35 -17.16 0.52
CA PRO A 487 -7.75 -16.93 0.18
C PRO A 487 -8.62 -16.41 1.33
N ASP A 488 -8.45 -16.97 2.53
CA ASP A 488 -9.20 -16.56 3.73
C ASP A 488 -8.92 -15.14 4.21
N ASP A 489 -7.81 -14.51 3.81
CA ASP A 489 -7.55 -13.10 4.11
C ASP A 489 -8.43 -12.17 3.26
N ILE A 490 -8.95 -12.67 2.14
CA ILE A 490 -9.79 -11.93 1.20
C ILE A 490 -11.28 -12.20 1.45
N ARG A 491 -11.64 -13.45 1.76
CA ARG A 491 -13.04 -13.86 1.97
C ARG A 491 -13.71 -13.05 3.09
N GLN A 492 -14.94 -12.61 2.84
CA GLN A 492 -15.74 -11.84 3.80
C GLN A 492 -16.98 -12.62 4.26
N GLY A 493 -17.03 -12.95 5.55
CA GLY A 493 -18.19 -13.62 6.16
C GLY A 493 -18.58 -14.91 5.43
N ASN A 494 -19.82 -14.97 4.94
CA ASN A 494 -20.38 -16.13 4.23
C ASN A 494 -20.27 -16.03 2.70
N LEU A 495 -19.56 -15.02 2.17
CA LEU A 495 -19.37 -14.87 0.74
C LEU A 495 -18.35 -15.88 0.19
N THR A 496 -18.49 -16.22 -1.09
CA THR A 496 -17.41 -16.89 -1.82
C THR A 496 -16.21 -15.96 -2.00
N LEU A 497 -15.07 -16.50 -2.40
CA LEU A 497 -13.86 -15.75 -2.66
C LEU A 497 -14.10 -14.76 -3.80
N GLU A 498 -14.74 -15.21 -4.88
CA GLU A 498 -15.13 -14.34 -5.98
C GLU A 498 -16.05 -13.21 -5.52
N GLN A 499 -17.12 -13.53 -4.80
CA GLN A 499 -18.04 -12.50 -4.29
C GLN A 499 -17.32 -11.47 -3.42
N SER A 500 -16.35 -11.91 -2.62
CA SER A 500 -15.54 -11.03 -1.79
C SER A 500 -14.66 -10.10 -2.63
N VAL A 501 -13.98 -10.64 -3.65
CA VAL A 501 -13.17 -9.84 -4.59
C VAL A 501 -14.04 -8.82 -5.33
N LEU A 502 -15.19 -9.22 -5.85
CA LEU A 502 -16.05 -8.34 -6.65
C LEU A 502 -16.77 -7.27 -5.82
N GLN A 503 -17.14 -7.56 -4.56
CA GLN A 503 -17.92 -6.65 -3.72
C GLN A 503 -17.06 -5.79 -2.79
N HIS A 504 -15.92 -6.32 -2.32
CA HIS A 504 -15.09 -5.68 -1.29
C HIS A 504 -13.65 -5.42 -1.75
N GLY A 505 -13.24 -5.98 -2.90
CA GLY A 505 -11.91 -5.82 -3.45
C GLY A 505 -10.85 -6.62 -2.69
N TRP A 506 -9.60 -6.40 -3.08
CA TRP A 506 -8.42 -7.04 -2.48
C TRP A 506 -7.87 -6.27 -1.29
N LEU A 507 -6.89 -6.86 -0.58
CA LEU A 507 -6.11 -6.15 0.42
C LEU A 507 -5.55 -4.84 -0.11
N THR A 508 -5.46 -3.86 0.78
CA THR A 508 -4.82 -2.58 0.49
C THR A 508 -3.32 -2.82 0.28
N LEU A 509 -2.66 -1.95 -0.47
CA LEU A 509 -1.23 -2.08 -0.72
C LEU A 509 -0.44 -2.00 0.60
N GLY A 510 -0.91 -1.19 1.56
CA GLY A 510 -0.34 -1.15 2.91
C GLY A 510 -0.46 -2.49 3.65
N GLN A 511 -1.56 -3.21 3.50
CA GLN A 511 -1.78 -4.54 4.09
C GLN A 511 -1.02 -5.66 3.36
N ALA A 512 -0.74 -5.49 2.07
CA ALA A 512 -0.12 -6.49 1.20
C ALA A 512 1.41 -6.38 1.13
N ARG A 513 2.00 -5.23 1.46
CA ARG A 513 3.47 -5.03 1.48
C ARG A 513 4.15 -6.02 2.43
N GLY A 514 5.32 -6.50 2.01
CA GLY A 514 6.11 -7.48 2.78
C GLY A 514 5.57 -8.91 2.74
N LYS A 515 4.63 -9.22 1.84
CA LYS A 515 3.97 -10.53 1.75
C LYS A 515 4.09 -11.19 0.39
N PHE A 516 3.89 -12.51 0.39
CA PHE A 516 3.80 -13.36 -0.79
C PHE A 516 2.37 -13.83 -1.02
N MET A 517 1.96 -13.94 -2.27
CA MET A 517 0.71 -14.61 -2.68
C MET A 517 1.08 -15.72 -3.66
N PHE A 518 0.66 -16.95 -3.37
CA PHE A 518 0.95 -18.11 -4.22
C PHE A 518 -0.29 -18.49 -5.02
N TYR A 519 -0.12 -18.89 -6.28
CA TYR A 519 -1.21 -19.41 -7.09
C TYR A 519 -0.74 -20.55 -8.00
N PHE A 520 -1.62 -21.50 -8.31
CA PHE A 520 -1.33 -22.57 -9.26
C PHE A 520 -1.51 -22.10 -10.70
N ASP A 521 -0.56 -22.43 -11.57
CA ASP A 521 -0.58 -22.11 -13.01
C ASP A 521 -1.61 -22.95 -13.77
N ASN A 522 -1.75 -24.22 -13.40
CA ASN A 522 -2.37 -25.25 -14.23
C ASN A 522 -3.77 -24.88 -14.73
N GLU A 523 -4.05 -25.19 -15.99
CA GLU A 523 -5.32 -24.83 -16.63
C GLU A 523 -6.54 -25.43 -15.91
N PRO A 524 -7.64 -24.67 -15.78
CA PRO A 524 -8.90 -25.23 -15.30
C PRO A 524 -9.44 -26.28 -16.27
N ASP A 525 -9.62 -27.51 -15.79
CA ASP A 525 -10.35 -28.56 -16.50
C ASP A 525 -11.57 -28.95 -15.69
N VAL A 526 -12.73 -28.38 -16.07
CA VAL A 526 -14.03 -28.65 -15.43
C VAL A 526 -14.60 -30.03 -15.76
N THR A 527 -14.06 -30.71 -16.77
CA THR A 527 -14.53 -32.03 -17.20
C THR A 527 -13.82 -33.16 -16.45
N ASN A 528 -12.63 -32.89 -15.92
CA ASN A 528 -11.82 -33.85 -15.17
C ASN A 528 -11.90 -33.58 -13.65
N PRO A 529 -12.64 -34.39 -12.87
CA PRO A 529 -12.72 -34.22 -11.41
C PRO A 529 -11.38 -34.43 -10.70
N SER A 530 -10.43 -35.10 -11.36
CA SER A 530 -9.07 -35.34 -10.85
C SER A 530 -8.07 -34.27 -11.31
N SER A 531 -8.51 -33.19 -11.96
CA SER A 531 -7.63 -32.07 -12.27
C SER A 531 -7.14 -31.41 -10.97
N PRO A 532 -5.91 -30.85 -10.94
CA PRO A 532 -5.35 -30.25 -9.72
C PRO A 532 -6.29 -29.23 -9.07
N ARG A 533 -6.90 -28.34 -9.87
CA ARG A 533 -7.88 -27.36 -9.39
C ARG A 533 -9.09 -28.01 -8.73
N ASN A 534 -9.70 -29.01 -9.36
CA ASN A 534 -10.91 -29.65 -8.82
C ASN A 534 -10.62 -30.44 -7.55
N LEU A 535 -9.48 -31.15 -7.51
CA LEU A 535 -9.01 -31.80 -6.29
C LEU A 535 -8.77 -30.79 -5.16
N TYR A 536 -8.14 -29.65 -5.46
CA TYR A 536 -7.85 -28.65 -4.44
C TYR A 536 -9.12 -27.97 -3.89
N ARG A 537 -10.19 -27.92 -4.68
CA ARG A 537 -11.51 -27.39 -4.31
C ARG A 537 -12.47 -28.41 -3.69
N SER A 538 -12.10 -29.69 -3.62
CA SER A 538 -12.99 -30.74 -3.10
C SER A 538 -13.23 -30.61 -1.59
N ASP A 539 -14.23 -31.33 -1.08
CA ASP A 539 -14.46 -31.56 0.35
C ASP A 539 -14.77 -30.28 1.18
N GLY A 540 -15.60 -29.38 0.63
CA GLY A 540 -16.01 -28.14 1.30
C GLY A 540 -15.05 -26.97 1.11
N HIS A 541 -14.14 -27.09 0.15
CA HIS A 541 -13.13 -26.09 -0.21
C HIS A 541 -13.41 -25.41 -1.56
N GLU A 542 -14.68 -25.36 -1.99
CA GLU A 542 -15.09 -24.90 -3.34
C GLU A 542 -14.67 -23.45 -3.62
N SER A 543 -14.55 -22.66 -2.54
CA SER A 543 -14.12 -21.26 -2.50
C SER A 543 -12.73 -21.10 -1.84
N LEU A 544 -11.92 -22.16 -1.82
CA LEU A 544 -10.58 -22.23 -1.23
C LEU A 544 -10.52 -21.98 0.29
N GLN A 545 -11.61 -22.26 1.01
CA GLN A 545 -11.68 -22.12 2.46
C GLN A 545 -10.51 -22.86 3.13
N GLY A 546 -9.71 -22.25 4.00
CA GLY A 546 -8.60 -22.94 4.67
C GLY A 546 -7.44 -23.41 3.79
N ARG A 547 -7.43 -23.08 2.50
CA ARG A 547 -6.31 -23.32 1.58
C ARG A 547 -5.27 -22.20 1.67
N THR A 548 -4.02 -22.49 1.29
CA THR A 548 -2.95 -21.48 1.28
C THR A 548 -2.71 -20.88 -0.11
N VAL A 549 -2.95 -21.64 -1.17
CA VAL A 549 -2.63 -21.27 -2.56
C VAL A 549 -3.91 -20.89 -3.30
N PHE A 550 -3.87 -19.88 -4.16
CA PHE A 550 -4.96 -19.53 -5.07
C PHE A 550 -4.95 -20.46 -6.29
N THR A 551 -6.09 -20.66 -6.95
CA THR A 551 -6.19 -21.44 -8.18
C THR A 551 -6.20 -20.50 -9.39
N ASN A 552 -5.58 -20.91 -10.51
CA ASN A 552 -5.99 -20.41 -11.81
C ASN A 552 -7.46 -20.78 -12.00
N SER A 553 -8.33 -19.78 -12.14
CA SER A 553 -9.78 -19.93 -11.97
C SER A 553 -10.56 -19.46 -13.19
N LEU A 554 -11.84 -19.81 -13.21
CA LEU A 554 -12.78 -19.36 -14.23
C LEU A 554 -13.70 -18.29 -13.64
N GLU A 555 -13.94 -17.21 -14.38
CA GLU A 555 -14.93 -16.21 -14.00
C GLU A 555 -16.30 -16.87 -13.73
N GLY A 556 -16.92 -16.55 -12.60
CA GLY A 556 -18.19 -17.09 -12.12
C GLY A 556 -18.06 -18.22 -11.10
N ASP A 557 -16.88 -18.83 -10.96
CA ASP A 557 -16.67 -19.91 -9.99
C ASP A 557 -16.37 -19.37 -8.58
N ALA A 558 -16.73 -20.14 -7.54
CA ALA A 558 -16.62 -19.69 -6.15
C ALA A 558 -15.17 -19.34 -5.69
N ASP A 559 -14.16 -19.95 -6.28
CA ASP A 559 -12.72 -19.69 -6.06
C ASP A 559 -12.15 -18.57 -6.96
N ALA A 560 -12.98 -17.92 -7.79
CA ALA A 560 -12.47 -17.00 -8.79
C ALA A 560 -11.87 -15.73 -8.18
N ALA A 561 -10.56 -15.56 -8.33
CA ALA A 561 -9.83 -14.39 -7.85
C ALA A 561 -8.64 -14.08 -8.77
N PHE A 562 -7.85 -15.10 -9.09
CA PHE A 562 -6.76 -15.05 -10.03
C PHE A 562 -7.10 -15.79 -11.33
N ILE A 563 -6.82 -15.18 -12.48
CA ILE A 563 -7.06 -15.78 -13.79
C ILE A 563 -5.80 -15.67 -14.64
N LYS A 564 -5.30 -16.82 -15.10
CA LYS A 564 -4.22 -16.84 -16.09
C LYS A 564 -4.79 -16.62 -17.48
N TYR A 565 -4.19 -15.69 -18.21
CA TYR A 565 -4.58 -15.32 -19.57
C TYR A 565 -3.32 -15.16 -20.43
N ASN A 566 -2.69 -16.29 -20.80
CA ASN A 566 -1.36 -16.28 -21.41
C ASN A 566 -1.25 -15.41 -22.67
N SER A 567 -2.26 -15.42 -23.52
CA SER A 567 -2.29 -14.63 -24.75
C SER A 567 -2.93 -13.26 -24.53
N PRO A 568 -2.20 -12.16 -24.72
CA PRO A 568 -2.76 -10.81 -24.56
C PRO A 568 -3.61 -10.35 -25.74
N THR A 569 -3.90 -11.20 -26.74
CA THR A 569 -4.58 -10.78 -27.97
C THR A 569 -6.02 -10.32 -27.74
N ASN A 570 -6.72 -10.87 -26.74
CA ASN A 570 -8.07 -10.44 -26.35
C ASN A 570 -8.02 -9.34 -25.27
N THR A 571 -7.37 -8.22 -25.58
CA THR A 571 -7.17 -7.10 -24.64
C THR A 571 -8.47 -6.60 -24.02
N THR A 572 -9.55 -6.52 -24.79
CA THR A 572 -10.86 -6.07 -24.31
C THR A 572 -11.41 -6.95 -23.18
N ASP A 573 -11.28 -8.27 -23.29
CA ASP A 573 -11.76 -9.19 -22.27
C ASP A 573 -10.88 -9.16 -21.01
N ILE A 574 -9.56 -9.09 -21.18
CA ILE A 574 -8.62 -8.91 -20.06
C ILE A 574 -8.95 -7.63 -19.31
N GLN A 575 -9.11 -6.49 -20.00
CA GLN A 575 -9.48 -5.24 -19.35
C GLN A 575 -10.85 -5.32 -18.66
N ARG A 576 -11.83 -6.04 -19.21
CA ARG A 576 -13.12 -6.26 -18.58
C ARG A 576 -12.98 -7.01 -17.25
N LEU A 577 -12.17 -8.07 -17.22
CA LEU A 577 -11.89 -8.83 -16.00
C LEU A 577 -11.10 -8.00 -14.97
N VAL A 578 -10.13 -7.22 -15.42
CA VAL A 578 -9.38 -6.26 -14.58
C VAL A 578 -10.34 -5.24 -13.93
N ARG A 579 -11.28 -4.67 -14.68
CA ARG A 579 -12.31 -3.74 -14.14
C ARG A 579 -13.23 -4.40 -13.12
N LYS A 580 -13.54 -5.69 -13.29
CA LYS A 580 -14.36 -6.44 -12.33
C LYS A 580 -13.65 -6.65 -10.99
N GLY A 581 -12.32 -6.71 -10.99
CA GLY A 581 -11.52 -6.78 -9.77
C GLY A 581 -10.62 -8.01 -9.66
N TYR A 582 -10.57 -8.89 -10.66
CA TYR A 582 -9.65 -10.03 -10.68
C TYR A 582 -8.19 -9.59 -10.81
N ILE A 583 -7.27 -10.44 -10.36
CA ILE A 583 -5.84 -10.35 -10.71
C ILE A 583 -5.61 -11.24 -11.93
N LEU A 584 -5.01 -10.68 -12.98
CA LEU A 584 -4.70 -11.39 -14.21
C LEU A 584 -3.19 -11.44 -14.47
N ARG A 585 -2.74 -12.58 -15.01
CA ARG A 585 -1.40 -12.76 -15.56
C ARG A 585 -1.47 -12.99 -17.06
N THR A 586 -0.69 -12.23 -17.82
CA THR A 586 -0.49 -12.42 -19.26
C THR A 586 1.00 -12.54 -19.57
N ARG A 587 1.35 -13.02 -20.76
CA ARG A 587 2.72 -13.04 -21.26
C ARG A 587 2.99 -11.88 -22.22
N ALA A 588 4.22 -11.40 -22.24
CA ALA A 588 4.72 -10.36 -23.16
C ALA A 588 5.48 -10.93 -24.37
N ASP A 589 5.81 -12.22 -24.34
CA ASP A 589 6.63 -12.89 -25.33
C ASP A 589 6.29 -14.38 -25.45
N GLU A 590 6.60 -14.93 -26.62
CA GLU A 590 6.79 -16.35 -26.87
C GLU A 590 8.29 -16.60 -26.98
N PRO A 591 8.86 -17.57 -26.24
CA PRO A 591 10.22 -17.47 -25.69
C PRO A 591 11.27 -17.03 -26.71
N ILE A 592 11.67 -17.92 -27.63
CA ILE A 592 12.68 -17.55 -28.63
C ILE A 592 12.07 -16.85 -29.85
N VAL A 593 10.80 -17.14 -30.16
CA VAL A 593 10.15 -16.71 -31.41
C VAL A 593 10.01 -15.19 -31.45
N THR A 594 9.60 -14.57 -30.34
CA THR A 594 9.53 -13.11 -30.21
C THR A 594 10.88 -12.47 -30.53
N VAL A 595 11.95 -13.05 -29.97
CA VAL A 595 13.30 -12.51 -30.13
C VAL A 595 13.82 -12.69 -31.55
N LEU A 596 13.68 -13.87 -32.15
CA LEU A 596 14.16 -14.15 -33.50
C LEU A 596 13.40 -13.39 -34.59
N ASN A 597 12.09 -13.13 -34.37
CA ASN A 597 11.28 -12.38 -35.33
C ASN A 597 11.34 -10.87 -35.12
N HIS A 598 12.01 -10.40 -34.06
CA HIS A 598 12.07 -8.97 -33.68
C HIS A 598 10.66 -8.35 -33.54
N ASP A 599 9.70 -9.13 -33.03
CA ASP A 599 8.29 -8.74 -32.95
C ASP A 599 7.91 -8.33 -31.52
N THR A 600 7.51 -7.07 -31.33
CA THR A 600 7.11 -6.54 -30.01
C THR A 600 5.60 -6.56 -29.79
N THR A 601 4.81 -7.05 -30.75
CA THR A 601 3.34 -6.98 -30.73
C THR A 601 2.74 -7.55 -29.44
N MET A 602 3.22 -8.72 -29.00
CA MET A 602 2.72 -9.37 -27.79
C MET A 602 3.01 -8.54 -26.52
N ARG A 603 4.18 -7.89 -26.44
CA ARG A 603 4.56 -7.01 -25.33
C ARG A 603 3.65 -5.78 -25.25
N GLU A 604 3.41 -5.14 -26.40
CA GLU A 604 2.55 -3.95 -26.45
C GLU A 604 1.10 -4.31 -26.10
N LEU A 605 0.60 -5.46 -26.57
CA LEU A 605 -0.72 -5.97 -26.20
C LEU A 605 -0.78 -6.32 -24.70
N ALA A 606 0.26 -6.93 -24.14
CA ALA A 606 0.32 -7.28 -22.73
C ALA A 606 0.21 -6.03 -21.84
N PHE A 607 0.95 -4.97 -22.16
CA PHE A 607 0.82 -3.70 -21.43
C PHE A 607 -0.55 -3.05 -21.64
N ALA A 608 -1.07 -3.01 -22.87
CA ALA A 608 -2.37 -2.43 -23.18
C ALA A 608 -3.55 -3.18 -22.52
N SER A 609 -3.41 -4.49 -22.32
CA SER A 609 -4.41 -5.33 -21.66
C SER A 609 -4.66 -4.94 -20.21
N SER A 610 -3.67 -4.28 -19.57
CA SER A 610 -3.69 -3.92 -18.15
C SER A 610 -3.84 -5.10 -17.19
N ALA A 611 -3.48 -6.32 -17.62
CA ALA A 611 -3.27 -7.44 -16.68
C ALA A 611 -2.26 -7.01 -15.60
N GLN A 612 -2.51 -7.37 -14.34
CA GLN A 612 -1.67 -6.96 -13.21
C GLN A 612 -0.26 -7.55 -13.28
N ILE A 613 -0.11 -8.75 -13.84
CA ILE A 613 1.20 -9.39 -14.06
C ILE A 613 1.46 -9.48 -15.56
N VAL A 614 2.55 -8.86 -16.00
CA VAL A 614 3.11 -9.03 -17.34
C VAL A 614 4.36 -9.90 -17.23
N SER A 615 4.22 -11.18 -17.57
CA SER A 615 5.29 -12.18 -17.48
C SER A 615 6.16 -12.21 -18.74
N THR A 616 7.47 -12.41 -18.57
CA THR A 616 8.47 -12.41 -19.65
C THR A 616 9.64 -13.34 -19.33
N ASP A 617 10.30 -13.87 -20.36
CA ASP A 617 11.63 -14.49 -20.20
C ASP A 617 12.76 -13.42 -20.12
N TYR A 618 12.49 -12.16 -20.49
CA TYR A 618 13.48 -11.09 -20.71
C TYR A 618 13.16 -9.80 -19.93
N PRO A 619 13.25 -9.79 -18.58
CA PRO A 619 12.91 -8.63 -17.75
C PRO A 619 13.92 -7.47 -17.84
N VAL A 620 15.11 -7.66 -18.41
CA VAL A 620 16.15 -6.63 -18.54
C VAL A 620 16.92 -6.74 -19.84
N TYR A 621 17.47 -5.62 -20.30
CA TYR A 621 18.40 -5.57 -21.42
C TYR A 621 19.64 -6.44 -21.18
N GLY A 622 20.21 -6.99 -22.26
CA GLY A 622 21.37 -7.88 -22.20
C GLY A 622 21.04 -9.37 -22.25
N MET A 623 19.83 -9.78 -21.83
CA MET A 623 19.44 -11.19 -21.77
C MET A 623 19.21 -11.80 -23.15
N SER A 624 18.61 -11.04 -24.07
CA SER A 624 18.35 -11.47 -25.44
C SER A 624 19.52 -11.19 -26.40
N SER A 625 20.56 -10.46 -25.98
CA SER A 625 21.63 -9.98 -26.89
C SER A 625 22.41 -11.12 -27.57
N ARG A 626 22.40 -12.34 -27.01
CA ARG A 626 22.95 -13.54 -27.66
C ARG A 626 22.27 -13.88 -29.00
N TRP A 627 21.08 -13.35 -29.22
CA TRP A 627 20.24 -13.54 -30.40
C TRP A 627 20.22 -12.28 -31.30
N ASP A 628 21.21 -11.40 -31.16
CA ASP A 628 21.38 -10.18 -31.97
C ASP A 628 20.23 -9.16 -31.83
N TRP A 629 19.58 -9.13 -30.65
CA TRP A 629 18.58 -8.11 -30.33
C TRP A 629 18.55 -7.77 -28.83
N ASP A 630 18.36 -6.49 -28.51
CA ASP A 630 18.22 -5.99 -27.14
C ASP A 630 16.73 -5.86 -26.73
N TYR A 631 16.02 -6.97 -26.76
CA TYR A 631 14.65 -7.06 -26.24
C TYR A 631 14.65 -7.07 -24.72
N ALA A 632 13.71 -6.32 -24.15
CA ALA A 632 13.39 -6.36 -22.74
C ALA A 632 11.93 -5.96 -22.51
N VAL A 633 11.36 -6.46 -21.42
CA VAL A 633 10.03 -6.08 -20.93
C VAL A 633 10.19 -5.39 -19.58
N GLN A 634 10.10 -4.06 -19.60
CA GLN A 634 10.26 -3.22 -18.43
C GLN A 634 9.15 -2.19 -18.34
N LEU A 635 8.73 -1.87 -17.12
CA LEU A 635 7.94 -0.66 -16.90
C LEU A 635 8.77 0.59 -17.18
N PRO A 636 8.14 1.73 -17.52
CA PRO A 636 8.85 2.99 -17.73
C PRO A 636 9.83 3.31 -16.60
N ASN A 637 11.05 3.73 -16.96
CA ASN A 637 12.14 4.01 -16.02
C ASN A 637 12.56 2.82 -15.14
N ALA A 638 12.33 1.58 -15.59
CA ALA A 638 12.59 0.34 -14.84
C ALA A 638 11.94 0.34 -13.44
N ALA A 639 10.73 0.90 -13.33
CA ALA A 639 9.97 0.91 -12.08
C ALA A 639 9.61 -0.53 -11.63
N VAL A 640 9.59 -0.75 -10.31
CA VAL A 640 9.22 -2.04 -9.69
C VAL A 640 7.72 -2.36 -9.78
N GLY A 641 6.92 -1.35 -10.07
CA GLY A 641 5.47 -1.42 -10.21
C GLY A 641 4.91 -0.06 -10.63
N ARG A 642 3.72 -0.05 -11.21
CA ARG A 642 2.97 1.17 -11.57
C ARG A 642 1.50 1.05 -11.19
N CYS A 643 0.79 2.17 -11.20
CA CYS A 643 -0.66 2.19 -11.15
C CYS A 643 -1.23 1.39 -12.33
N ASN A 644 -2.19 0.49 -12.07
CA ASN A 644 -2.83 -0.27 -13.14
C ASN A 644 -3.70 0.64 -14.01
N PRO A 645 -3.44 0.77 -15.34
CA PRO A 645 -4.13 1.76 -16.19
C PRO A 645 -5.66 1.64 -16.26
N VAL A 646 -6.22 0.51 -15.83
CA VAL A 646 -7.65 0.21 -15.93
C VAL A 646 -8.33 0.08 -14.57
N SER A 647 -7.68 -0.53 -13.58
CA SER A 647 -8.29 -0.78 -12.26
C SER A 647 -7.94 0.26 -11.20
N THR A 648 -6.95 1.13 -11.42
CA THR A 648 -6.68 2.21 -10.47
C THR A 648 -7.66 3.36 -10.59
N PRO A 649 -7.94 4.05 -9.47
CA PRO A 649 -8.56 5.37 -9.52
C PRO A 649 -7.70 6.38 -10.30
N GLU A 650 -8.35 7.35 -10.94
CA GLU A 650 -7.69 8.36 -11.81
C GLU A 650 -6.57 9.15 -11.12
N TRP A 651 -6.64 9.28 -9.79
CA TRP A 651 -5.65 10.02 -9.00
C TRP A 651 -4.39 9.21 -8.66
N CYS A 652 -4.33 7.91 -8.99
CA CYS A 652 -3.18 7.07 -8.68
C CYS A 652 -1.91 7.58 -9.39
N ASN A 653 -0.82 7.69 -8.63
CA ASN A 653 0.47 8.12 -9.16
C ASN A 653 1.53 7.03 -8.95
N ASP A 654 2.23 6.66 -10.04
CA ASP A 654 3.29 5.65 -10.03
C ASP A 654 4.39 5.91 -8.98
N ALA A 655 4.64 7.18 -8.64
CA ALA A 655 5.62 7.55 -7.62
C ALA A 655 5.27 7.02 -6.22
N TRP A 656 4.00 6.70 -5.95
CA TRP A 656 3.52 6.20 -4.66
C TRP A 656 3.57 4.68 -4.54
N ILE A 657 3.77 3.99 -5.66
CA ILE A 657 3.87 2.52 -5.72
C ILE A 657 5.28 2.04 -5.30
N LYS A 658 6.27 2.93 -5.26
CA LYS A 658 7.68 2.56 -4.98
C LYS A 658 7.91 1.84 -3.66
#